data_AF-A0A1P8NKC8-F1
#
_entry.id   AF-A0A1P8NKC8-F1
#
_cell.length_a   1.000
_cell.length_b   1.000
_cell.length_c   1.000
_cell.angle_alpha   90.00
_cell.angle_beta   90.00
_cell.angle_gamma   90.00
#
_symmetry.space_group_name_H-M   'P 1'
#
loop_
_entity.id
_entity.type
_entity.pdbx_description
1 polymer ?
#
loop_
_entity_poly.entity_id
_entity_poly.type
_entity_poly.pdbx_seq_one_letter_code
_entity_poly.pdbx_strand_id
1 'polypeptide(L)'
;MTRTRDPLAARPADQDAPPRALLEARRLHLAYDRREVVHDLSLGLPEGRITIIVGANGSGKSTVLRGLSRLMTPRRGDVLLDGTDIHSLGGKSLARRLGLLPQSPQAPDGVTVRELVSRGRFPHQGLVPRWHEQDERAVQEALAATRSEELTDRPVSELSGGQRQRVWIAMALAQETEVLLLDEPTTYLDVTHQLEVLDVVRELNRRLGTTVGIVLHDLGLAARYADHLVAVLDGEIHSEGAPADVITAPMVREVFDLDALVVPDPVTGSPMVLPLGRESFDADVAALRPAAARDVPDPRTAPDHTAAEDRSAPAVTQEDAMTTTTQATAAAAHRAATAASASAAAVATTTVPALAPALEASPQLAYELRVGAITPIGKNLLRFTLTSPDLVHFGAGGHPLDMRIKLIIPGPEELADHFAAVRPGALLDPATHAEWYRTWLRIDPADRGWMRTYTVRAQRGAGHPGNLTEHPEIDIDVVLHLDAEELPGSGVAARWARDARVGDTISMLGPNRHVVGPDYGGIEFRPGAARTVLLIGDETAAPAICSILEALPESIAGHAVIEVPDASDQQQVLTRSGVQVTWLARGERPHGELMTAEVRRLMCEGAQAFRIEAGLGLDGTGDTSERAELEDIDIDSSILWETTTGHGAFYAWLAGEAGTIKTLRRHLVSELGIDRRQVSFMGYWRQGRPEG
;
A
#
# COMPACT_ATOMS: atom_id res chain seq x y z
N MET A 1 -47.48 -26.28 -1.67
CA MET A 1 -47.81 -25.36 -2.77
C MET A 1 -46.75 -24.28 -2.81
N THR A 2 -45.70 -24.49 -3.60
CA THR A 2 -44.54 -23.61 -3.66
C THR A 2 -44.70 -22.73 -4.90
N ARG A 3 -44.81 -21.40 -4.74
CA ARG A 3 -44.87 -20.49 -5.88
C ARG A 3 -43.47 -20.32 -6.46
N THR A 4 -43.21 -20.97 -7.58
CA THR A 4 -42.12 -20.59 -8.49
C THR A 4 -42.30 -19.12 -8.88
N ARG A 5 -41.27 -18.28 -8.70
CA ARG A 5 -41.28 -16.92 -9.24
C ARG A 5 -40.88 -17.01 -10.73
N ASP A 6 -41.70 -16.44 -11.59
CA ASP A 6 -41.36 -16.19 -12.99
C ASP A 6 -40.18 -15.20 -13.07
N PRO A 7 -39.25 -15.35 -14.04
CA PRO A 7 -38.27 -14.31 -14.36
C PRO A 7 -38.99 -13.04 -14.83
N LEU A 8 -38.46 -11.86 -14.47
CA LEU A 8 -39.11 -10.58 -14.74
C LEU A 8 -39.44 -10.38 -16.23
N ALA A 9 -40.72 -10.24 -16.55
CA ALA A 9 -41.13 -9.53 -17.74
C ALA A 9 -40.70 -8.06 -17.60
N ALA A 10 -39.85 -7.58 -18.50
CA ALA A 10 -39.40 -6.20 -18.52
C ALA A 10 -40.62 -5.26 -18.65
N ARG A 11 -40.87 -4.46 -17.61
CA ARG A 11 -41.85 -3.37 -17.67
C ARG A 11 -41.24 -2.23 -18.48
N PRO A 12 -41.99 -1.56 -19.37
CA PRO A 12 -41.49 -0.37 -20.04
C PRO A 12 -41.15 0.69 -18.99
N ALA A 13 -39.95 1.27 -19.10
CA ALA A 13 -39.47 2.28 -18.18
C ALA A 13 -40.28 3.59 -18.33
N ASP A 14 -40.75 4.11 -17.21
CA ASP A 14 -41.32 5.45 -17.11
C ASP A 14 -40.14 6.45 -17.12
N GLN A 15 -40.01 7.26 -18.17
CA GLN A 15 -38.73 7.92 -18.50
C GLN A 15 -38.44 9.21 -17.70
N ASP A 16 -39.42 9.72 -16.96
CA ASP A 16 -39.31 11.00 -16.23
C ASP A 16 -39.24 10.87 -14.70
N ALA A 17 -39.20 9.65 -14.15
CA ALA A 17 -38.95 9.44 -12.72
C ALA A 17 -37.44 9.39 -12.44
N PRO A 18 -36.92 10.09 -11.41
CA PRO A 18 -35.52 9.95 -11.02
C PRO A 18 -35.22 8.47 -10.69
N PRO A 19 -34.07 7.93 -11.14
CA PRO A 19 -33.79 6.51 -11.01
C PRO A 19 -33.75 6.13 -9.53
N ARG A 20 -34.55 5.12 -9.17
CA ARG A 20 -34.68 4.62 -7.80
C ARG A 20 -33.31 4.27 -7.24
N ALA A 21 -32.92 4.84 -6.10
CA ALA A 21 -31.72 4.44 -5.40
C ALA A 21 -31.97 3.13 -4.65
N LEU A 22 -31.10 2.13 -4.84
CA LEU A 22 -31.21 0.86 -4.13
C LEU A 22 -30.51 0.92 -2.77
N LEU A 23 -29.39 1.63 -2.69
CA LEU A 23 -28.71 1.96 -1.44
C LEU A 23 -28.68 3.48 -1.28
N GLU A 24 -29.15 3.98 -0.15
CA GLU A 24 -29.25 5.42 0.16
C GLU A 24 -28.59 5.72 1.51
N ALA A 25 -27.65 6.67 1.55
CA ALA A 25 -27.27 7.36 2.77
C ALA A 25 -28.12 8.63 2.91
N ARG A 26 -28.64 8.90 4.12
CA ARG A 26 -29.44 10.10 4.41
C ARG A 26 -28.85 10.86 5.59
N ARG A 27 -28.30 12.06 5.33
CA ARG A 27 -27.76 12.98 6.35
C ARG A 27 -26.71 12.31 7.24
N LEU A 28 -25.79 11.62 6.60
CA LEU A 28 -24.84 10.71 7.21
C LEU A 28 -23.68 11.50 7.84
N HIS A 29 -23.48 11.30 9.15
CA HIS A 29 -22.31 11.82 9.86
C HIS A 29 -21.44 10.67 10.32
N LEU A 30 -20.20 10.60 9.84
CA LEU A 30 -19.23 9.55 10.18
C LEU A 30 -18.01 10.15 10.87
N ALA A 31 -17.59 9.56 12.00
CA ALA A 31 -16.48 10.03 12.80
C ALA A 31 -15.61 8.88 13.31
N TYR A 32 -14.28 9.02 13.20
CA TYR A 32 -13.33 8.18 13.94
C TYR A 32 -13.08 8.85 15.29
N ASP A 33 -13.34 8.13 16.37
CA ASP A 33 -13.33 8.64 17.75
C ASP A 33 -14.16 9.93 17.89
N ARG A 34 -13.50 11.08 18.07
CA ARG A 34 -14.09 12.43 18.16
C ARG A 34 -13.91 13.27 16.88
N ARG A 35 -13.16 12.79 15.89
CA ARG A 35 -12.94 13.50 14.62
C ARG A 35 -13.98 13.04 13.61
N GLU A 36 -14.93 13.92 13.33
CA GLU A 36 -15.85 13.78 12.21
C GLU A 36 -15.09 13.93 10.88
N VAL A 37 -15.47 13.10 9.90
CA VAL A 37 -14.79 12.93 8.59
C VAL A 37 -15.78 12.98 7.43
N VAL A 38 -17.07 12.77 7.70
CA VAL A 38 -18.16 12.90 6.73
C VAL A 38 -19.28 13.68 7.41
N HIS A 39 -19.80 14.71 6.73
CA HIS A 39 -20.69 15.72 7.28
C HIS A 39 -22.00 15.77 6.49
N ASP A 40 -23.15 15.56 7.15
CA ASP A 40 -24.53 15.63 6.60
C ASP A 40 -24.74 14.95 5.23
N LEU A 41 -23.93 13.94 4.89
CA LEU A 41 -23.82 13.41 3.54
C LEU A 41 -25.07 12.61 3.15
N SER A 42 -25.72 13.02 2.05
CA SER A 42 -26.88 12.33 1.50
C SER A 42 -26.56 11.86 0.09
N LEU A 43 -26.51 10.54 -0.12
CA LEU A 43 -26.02 9.91 -1.36
C LEU A 43 -26.94 8.75 -1.75
N GLY A 44 -27.38 8.70 -3.01
CA GLY A 44 -28.05 7.55 -3.61
C GLY A 44 -27.15 6.78 -4.57
N LEU A 45 -27.16 5.46 -4.49
CA LEU A 45 -26.63 4.56 -5.53
C LEU A 45 -27.82 4.08 -6.39
N PRO A 46 -27.98 4.54 -7.65
CA PRO A 46 -29.12 4.18 -8.49
C PRO A 46 -29.16 2.68 -8.83
N GLU A 47 -30.35 2.09 -8.76
CA GLU A 47 -30.59 0.66 -9.00
C GLU A 47 -30.07 0.23 -10.38
N GLY A 48 -29.19 -0.77 -10.39
CA GLY A 48 -28.58 -1.31 -11.61
C GLY A 48 -27.55 -0.42 -12.30
N ARG A 49 -27.02 0.61 -11.63
CA ARG A 49 -25.97 1.50 -12.17
C ARG A 49 -24.63 1.33 -11.47
N ILE A 50 -23.56 1.74 -12.16
CA ILE A 50 -22.22 1.89 -11.59
C ILE A 50 -22.05 3.32 -11.09
N THR A 51 -22.02 3.48 -9.76
CA THR A 51 -21.67 4.73 -9.09
C THR A 51 -20.18 4.73 -8.75
N ILE A 52 -19.44 5.77 -9.16
CA ILE A 52 -18.02 5.93 -8.79
C ILE A 52 -17.86 7.17 -7.92
N ILE A 53 -17.14 7.02 -6.81
CA ILE A 53 -16.84 8.07 -5.83
C ILE A 53 -15.38 8.48 -6.03
N VAL A 54 -15.16 9.76 -6.33
CA VAL A 54 -13.84 10.37 -6.60
C VAL A 54 -13.58 11.56 -5.69
N GLY A 55 -12.32 11.99 -5.59
CA GLY A 55 -11.90 13.13 -4.77
C GLY A 55 -10.47 12.98 -4.25
N ALA A 56 -9.90 14.05 -3.69
CA ALA A 56 -8.53 14.05 -3.16
C ALA A 56 -8.30 12.99 -2.05
N ASN A 57 -7.03 12.72 -1.74
CA ASN A 57 -6.65 11.87 -0.61
C ASN A 57 -7.06 12.54 0.71
N GLY A 58 -7.71 11.79 1.59
CA GLY A 58 -8.23 12.31 2.86
C GLY A 58 -9.65 12.90 2.81
N SER A 59 -10.26 13.08 1.64
CA SER A 59 -11.63 13.64 1.47
C SER A 59 -12.78 12.79 2.06
N GLY A 60 -12.50 11.59 2.59
CA GLY A 60 -13.50 10.75 3.27
C GLY A 60 -14.10 9.61 2.43
N LYS A 61 -13.72 9.42 1.16
CA LYS A 61 -14.28 8.39 0.24
C LYS A 61 -14.45 6.99 0.84
N SER A 62 -13.37 6.37 1.34
CA SER A 62 -13.42 5.04 1.96
C SER A 62 -14.18 5.04 3.30
N THR A 63 -14.27 6.18 3.98
CA THR A 63 -15.13 6.36 5.16
C THR A 63 -16.61 6.31 4.76
N VAL A 64 -17.01 7.01 3.69
CA VAL A 64 -18.36 6.91 3.10
C VAL A 64 -18.68 5.47 2.74
N LEU A 65 -17.78 4.76 2.05
CA LEU A 65 -17.99 3.36 1.66
C LEU A 65 -18.09 2.40 2.87
N ARG A 66 -17.34 2.66 3.96
CA ARG A 66 -17.47 1.93 5.24
C ARG A 66 -18.80 2.19 5.95
N GLY A 67 -19.32 3.41 5.87
CA GLY A 67 -20.68 3.72 6.33
C GLY A 67 -21.75 2.98 5.52
N LEU A 68 -21.65 3.06 4.19
CA LEU A 68 -22.56 2.37 3.26
C LEU A 68 -22.58 0.84 3.41
N SER A 69 -21.48 0.24 3.88
CA SER A 69 -21.33 -1.22 4.06
C SER A 69 -21.60 -1.72 5.48
N ARG A 70 -22.05 -0.87 6.42
CA ARG A 70 -22.23 -1.17 7.86
C ARG A 70 -20.92 -1.50 8.61
N LEU A 71 -19.74 -1.29 8.01
CA LEU A 71 -18.46 -1.38 8.74
C LEU A 71 -18.25 -0.21 9.71
N MET A 72 -19.00 0.87 9.55
CA MET A 72 -18.95 2.04 10.42
C MET A 72 -20.35 2.49 10.80
N THR A 73 -20.66 2.50 12.11
CA THR A 73 -21.95 2.99 12.61
C THR A 73 -22.01 4.52 12.51
N PRO A 74 -23.06 5.09 11.88
CA PRO A 74 -23.21 6.54 11.80
C PRO A 74 -23.40 7.19 13.18
N ARG A 75 -22.83 8.38 13.37
CA ARG A 75 -23.13 9.24 14.53
C ARG A 75 -24.54 9.82 14.43
N ARG A 76 -24.98 10.09 13.20
CA ARG A 76 -26.30 10.59 12.79
C ARG A 76 -26.56 10.17 11.35
N GLY A 77 -27.83 10.19 10.96
CA GLY A 77 -28.27 9.73 9.64
C GLY A 77 -28.41 8.22 9.58
N ASP A 78 -29.04 7.78 8.49
CA ASP A 78 -29.41 6.38 8.27
C ASP A 78 -28.84 5.91 6.93
N VAL A 79 -28.50 4.62 6.82
CA VAL A 79 -28.20 3.99 5.53
C VAL A 79 -29.28 2.95 5.24
N LEU A 80 -30.01 3.16 4.15
CA LEU A 80 -31.16 2.35 3.76
C LEU A 80 -30.82 1.51 2.53
N LEU A 81 -31.04 0.21 2.62
CA LEU A 81 -31.04 -0.71 1.49
C LEU A 81 -32.50 -1.04 1.15
N ASP A 82 -32.95 -0.68 -0.04
CA ASP A 82 -34.33 -0.91 -0.52
C ASP A 82 -35.37 -0.31 0.46
N GLY A 83 -35.09 0.90 0.94
CA GLY A 83 -35.89 1.63 1.94
C GLY A 83 -35.81 1.10 3.38
N THR A 84 -35.01 0.06 3.65
CA THR A 84 -34.86 -0.55 4.99
C THR A 84 -33.48 -0.25 5.56
N ASP A 85 -33.40 0.26 6.80
CA ASP A 85 -32.13 0.54 7.47
C ASP A 85 -31.25 -0.73 7.58
N ILE A 86 -30.01 -0.65 7.09
CA ILE A 86 -29.06 -1.77 7.09
C ILE A 86 -28.64 -2.20 8.49
N HIS A 87 -28.72 -1.32 9.50
CA HIS A 87 -28.43 -1.67 10.90
C HIS A 87 -29.54 -2.51 11.53
N SER A 88 -30.80 -2.31 11.12
CA SER A 88 -31.96 -3.13 11.52
C SER A 88 -31.96 -4.56 10.94
N LEU A 89 -31.26 -4.78 9.81
CA LEU A 89 -31.17 -6.10 9.18
C LEU A 89 -30.28 -7.06 9.98
N GLY A 90 -30.62 -8.36 9.99
CA GLY A 90 -29.73 -9.39 10.49
C GLY A 90 -28.51 -9.56 9.57
N GLY A 91 -27.31 -9.73 10.13
CA GLY A 91 -26.05 -9.72 9.35
C GLY A 91 -26.02 -10.69 8.17
N LYS A 92 -26.57 -11.91 8.33
CA LYS A 92 -26.69 -12.89 7.24
C LYS A 92 -27.68 -12.47 6.13
N SER A 93 -28.72 -11.71 6.48
CA SER A 93 -29.67 -11.15 5.51
C SER A 93 -29.06 -9.97 4.75
N LEU A 94 -28.31 -9.11 5.44
CA LEU A 94 -27.56 -8.02 4.81
C LEU A 94 -26.50 -8.57 3.85
N ALA A 95 -25.69 -9.54 4.29
CA ALA A 95 -24.65 -10.17 3.46
C ALA A 95 -25.18 -10.98 2.27
N ARG A 96 -26.50 -11.24 2.16
CA ARG A 96 -27.10 -11.79 0.93
C ARG A 96 -27.44 -10.71 -0.11
N ARG A 97 -27.54 -9.45 0.31
CA ARG A 97 -27.97 -8.33 -0.54
C ARG A 97 -26.86 -7.31 -0.81
N LEU A 98 -25.90 -7.17 0.10
CA LEU A 98 -24.76 -6.26 0.01
C LEU A 98 -23.45 -7.04 0.15
N GLY A 99 -22.60 -6.94 -0.86
CA GLY A 99 -21.22 -7.41 -0.87
C GLY A 99 -20.24 -6.24 -0.78
N LEU A 100 -19.07 -6.47 -0.18
CA LEU A 100 -17.98 -5.49 -0.09
C LEU A 100 -16.65 -6.16 -0.43
N LEU A 101 -15.89 -5.53 -1.31
CA LEU A 101 -14.47 -5.78 -1.46
C LEU A 101 -13.68 -4.58 -0.90
N PRO A 102 -12.97 -4.72 0.23
CA PRO A 102 -12.11 -3.67 0.76
C PRO A 102 -10.82 -3.53 -0.05
N GLN A 103 -10.10 -2.42 0.14
CA GLN A 103 -8.84 -2.07 -0.56
C GLN A 103 -7.69 -3.06 -0.31
N SER A 104 -7.70 -3.79 0.80
CA SER A 104 -6.65 -4.77 1.16
C SER A 104 -7.28 -5.99 1.82
N PRO A 105 -7.91 -6.88 1.03
CA PRO A 105 -8.58 -8.07 1.52
C PRO A 105 -7.56 -9.16 1.87
N GLN A 106 -7.67 -9.73 3.07
CA GLN A 106 -6.75 -10.73 3.62
C GLN A 106 -7.31 -12.14 3.46
N ALA A 107 -6.50 -13.05 2.91
CA ALA A 107 -6.88 -14.45 2.69
C ALA A 107 -6.25 -15.29 3.80
N PRO A 108 -7.01 -16.14 4.52
CA PRO A 108 -6.44 -17.06 5.48
C PRO A 108 -5.42 -18.00 4.83
N ASP A 109 -4.41 -18.40 5.60
CA ASP A 109 -3.27 -19.16 5.11
C ASP A 109 -3.64 -20.56 4.59
N GLY A 110 -2.88 -21.05 3.61
CA GLY A 110 -3.06 -22.36 2.96
C GLY A 110 -4.31 -22.50 2.08
N VAL A 111 -5.13 -21.47 1.94
CA VAL A 111 -6.40 -21.48 1.19
C VAL A 111 -6.15 -21.48 -0.32
N THR A 112 -6.80 -22.41 -1.04
CA THR A 112 -6.84 -22.42 -2.51
C THR A 112 -7.79 -21.35 -3.07
N VAL A 113 -7.59 -20.95 -4.32
CA VAL A 113 -8.50 -20.04 -5.05
C VAL A 113 -9.96 -20.50 -4.97
N ARG A 114 -10.21 -21.79 -5.19
CA ARG A 114 -11.54 -22.41 -5.06
C ARG A 114 -12.14 -22.19 -3.68
N GLU A 115 -11.40 -22.46 -2.62
CA GLU A 115 -11.86 -22.31 -1.25
C GLU A 115 -12.11 -20.85 -0.88
N LEU A 116 -11.28 -19.92 -1.37
CA LEU A 116 -11.51 -18.49 -1.17
C LEU A 116 -12.80 -18.04 -1.86
N VAL A 117 -12.99 -18.34 -3.15
CA VAL A 117 -14.22 -17.97 -3.88
C VAL A 117 -15.45 -18.65 -3.28
N SER A 118 -15.30 -19.87 -2.77
CA SER A 118 -16.36 -20.60 -2.05
C SER A 118 -16.84 -19.88 -0.79
N ARG A 119 -16.02 -19.03 -0.15
CA ARG A 119 -16.44 -18.22 1.00
C ARG A 119 -17.53 -17.20 0.66
N GLY A 120 -17.61 -16.75 -0.60
CA GLY A 120 -18.73 -15.92 -1.08
C GLY A 120 -20.10 -16.58 -0.89
N ARG A 121 -20.15 -17.93 -0.77
CA ARG A 121 -21.40 -18.67 -0.53
C ARG A 121 -21.81 -18.77 0.93
N PHE A 122 -20.98 -18.36 1.89
CA PHE A 122 -21.30 -18.47 3.33
C PHE A 122 -22.62 -17.77 3.75
N PRO A 123 -23.02 -16.61 3.20
CA PRO A 123 -24.33 -16.02 3.49
C PRO A 123 -25.49 -16.91 3.05
N HIS A 124 -25.35 -17.67 1.96
CA HIS A 124 -26.41 -18.49 1.35
C HIS A 124 -26.65 -19.82 2.07
N GLN A 125 -25.60 -20.40 2.68
CA GLN A 125 -25.66 -21.68 3.41
C GLN A 125 -26.65 -21.68 4.59
N GLY A 126 -27.08 -22.87 5.04
CA GLY A 126 -28.05 -23.06 6.12
C GLY A 126 -27.49 -22.89 7.54
N LEU A 127 -28.21 -23.45 8.53
CA LEU A 127 -27.68 -23.72 9.88
C LEU A 127 -26.82 -25.00 9.92
N VAL A 128 -27.11 -25.93 9.01
CA VAL A 128 -26.21 -27.05 8.67
C VAL A 128 -25.49 -26.64 7.39
N PRO A 129 -24.14 -26.56 7.39
CA PRO A 129 -23.39 -26.32 6.16
C PRO A 129 -23.62 -27.50 5.21
N ARG A 130 -24.26 -27.22 4.09
CA ARG A 130 -24.46 -28.20 3.00
C ARG A 130 -24.12 -27.49 1.70
N TRP A 131 -23.15 -28.05 0.97
CA TRP A 131 -22.80 -27.57 -0.36
C TRP A 131 -23.93 -27.95 -1.32
N HIS A 132 -24.46 -26.97 -2.05
CA HIS A 132 -25.50 -27.19 -3.06
C HIS A 132 -24.95 -27.00 -4.47
N GLU A 133 -25.60 -27.60 -5.46
CA GLU A 133 -25.28 -27.42 -6.89
C GLU A 133 -25.29 -25.95 -7.31
N GLN A 134 -26.14 -25.13 -6.69
CA GLN A 134 -26.17 -23.68 -6.92
C GLN A 134 -24.95 -22.95 -6.35
N ASP A 135 -24.35 -23.43 -5.25
CA ASP A 135 -23.13 -22.86 -4.69
C ASP A 135 -21.93 -23.18 -5.57
N GLU A 136 -21.84 -24.44 -6.02
CA GLU A 136 -20.83 -24.89 -6.98
C GLU A 136 -20.90 -24.10 -8.29
N ARG A 137 -22.12 -23.91 -8.83
CA ARG A 137 -22.36 -23.12 -10.03
C ARG A 137 -21.95 -21.64 -9.85
N ALA A 138 -22.30 -21.01 -8.74
CA ALA A 138 -21.95 -19.61 -8.49
C ALA A 138 -20.43 -19.41 -8.36
N VAL A 139 -19.72 -20.37 -7.75
CA VAL A 139 -18.23 -20.37 -7.71
C VAL A 139 -17.64 -20.51 -9.11
N GLN A 140 -18.16 -21.44 -9.93
CA GLN A 140 -17.69 -21.63 -11.31
C GLN A 140 -17.96 -20.41 -12.21
N GLU A 141 -19.17 -19.83 -12.16
CA GLU A 141 -19.49 -18.62 -12.92
C GLU A 141 -18.62 -17.42 -12.50
N ALA A 142 -18.27 -17.29 -11.22
CA ALA A 142 -17.41 -16.23 -10.73
C ALA A 142 -15.93 -16.40 -11.11
N LEU A 143 -15.42 -17.64 -11.11
CA LEU A 143 -14.07 -17.94 -11.61
C LEU A 143 -13.96 -17.69 -13.12
N ALA A 144 -15.01 -18.02 -13.89
CA ALA A 144 -15.07 -17.76 -15.32
C ALA A 144 -15.17 -16.27 -15.65
N ALA A 145 -16.05 -15.52 -14.96
CA ALA A 145 -16.17 -14.08 -15.13
C ALA A 145 -14.86 -13.32 -14.85
N THR A 146 -13.96 -13.90 -14.05
CA THR A 146 -12.68 -13.29 -13.65
C THR A 146 -11.45 -13.94 -14.30
N ARG A 147 -11.66 -14.84 -15.29
CA ARG A 147 -10.61 -15.58 -16.01
C ARG A 147 -9.60 -16.23 -15.05
N SER A 148 -10.11 -16.91 -14.03
CA SER A 148 -9.35 -17.47 -12.91
C SER A 148 -9.58 -18.98 -12.73
N GLU A 149 -10.21 -19.65 -13.71
CA GLU A 149 -10.48 -21.10 -13.67
C GLU A 149 -9.20 -21.94 -13.60
N GLU A 150 -8.14 -21.55 -14.31
CA GLU A 150 -6.83 -22.22 -14.28
C GLU A 150 -6.11 -22.08 -12.94
N LEU A 151 -6.55 -21.15 -12.08
CA LEU A 151 -5.97 -20.89 -10.77
C LEU A 151 -6.68 -21.65 -9.65
N THR A 152 -7.80 -22.31 -9.93
CA THR A 152 -8.74 -22.95 -8.97
C THR A 152 -8.07 -23.69 -7.81
N ASP A 153 -7.09 -24.55 -8.10
CA ASP A 153 -6.45 -25.41 -7.10
C ASP A 153 -5.15 -24.82 -6.52
N ARG A 154 -4.73 -23.62 -6.98
CA ARG A 154 -3.52 -22.96 -6.48
C ARG A 154 -3.78 -22.24 -5.15
N PRO A 155 -2.82 -22.24 -4.21
CA PRO A 155 -2.87 -21.37 -3.04
C PRO A 155 -2.94 -19.88 -3.43
N VAL A 156 -3.79 -19.11 -2.73
CA VAL A 156 -3.96 -17.66 -3.00
C VAL A 156 -2.66 -16.87 -2.75
N SER A 157 -1.79 -17.39 -1.89
CA SER A 157 -0.46 -16.83 -1.58
C SER A 157 0.53 -16.89 -2.75
N GLU A 158 0.37 -17.82 -3.70
CA GLU A 158 1.26 -17.96 -4.86
C GLU A 158 0.82 -17.14 -6.10
N LEU A 159 -0.23 -16.33 -5.95
CA LEU A 159 -0.77 -15.53 -7.05
C LEU A 159 -0.05 -14.20 -7.20
N SER A 160 0.13 -13.75 -8.44
CA SER A 160 0.55 -12.37 -8.69
C SER A 160 -0.50 -11.38 -8.15
N GLY A 161 -0.11 -10.13 -7.89
CA GLY A 161 -1.04 -9.11 -7.36
C GLY A 161 -2.33 -8.96 -8.18
N GLY A 162 -2.21 -8.96 -9.51
CA GLY A 162 -3.36 -8.95 -10.43
C GLY A 162 -4.21 -10.22 -10.36
N GLN A 163 -3.60 -11.41 -10.37
CA GLN A 163 -4.32 -12.67 -10.21
C GLN A 163 -5.08 -12.75 -8.89
N ARG A 164 -4.43 -12.36 -7.79
CA ARG A 164 -5.02 -12.29 -6.45
C ARG A 164 -6.22 -11.35 -6.42
N GLN A 165 -6.10 -10.17 -7.04
CA GLN A 165 -7.21 -9.21 -7.12
C GLN A 165 -8.40 -9.75 -7.92
N ARG A 166 -8.17 -10.45 -9.05
CA ARG A 166 -9.24 -11.11 -9.82
C ARG A 166 -9.95 -12.20 -9.01
N VAL A 167 -9.21 -13.00 -8.23
CA VAL A 167 -9.79 -14.01 -7.33
C VAL A 167 -10.61 -13.37 -6.20
N TRP A 168 -10.17 -12.23 -5.68
CA TRP A 168 -10.93 -11.45 -4.70
C TRP A 168 -12.23 -10.89 -5.23
N ILE A 169 -12.20 -10.37 -6.47
CA ILE A 169 -13.42 -9.99 -7.19
C ILE A 169 -14.31 -11.22 -7.36
N ALA A 170 -13.76 -12.38 -7.78
CA ALA A 170 -14.52 -13.62 -7.93
C ALA A 170 -15.22 -14.05 -6.64
N MET A 171 -14.57 -13.93 -5.48
CA MET A 171 -15.20 -14.20 -4.18
C MET A 171 -16.42 -13.30 -3.94
N ALA A 172 -16.30 -12.00 -4.22
CA ALA A 172 -17.41 -11.06 -4.10
C ALA A 172 -18.52 -11.31 -5.16
N LEU A 173 -18.17 -11.73 -6.38
CA LEU A 173 -19.12 -12.11 -7.42
C LEU A 173 -19.90 -13.38 -7.04
N ALA A 174 -19.23 -14.39 -6.49
CA ALA A 174 -19.84 -15.63 -6.04
C ALA A 174 -20.87 -15.41 -4.92
N GLN A 175 -20.85 -14.26 -4.25
CA GLN A 175 -21.84 -13.87 -3.25
C GLN A 175 -23.21 -13.50 -3.84
N GLU A 176 -23.32 -13.27 -5.17
CA GLU A 176 -24.58 -12.98 -5.89
C GLU A 176 -25.45 -11.90 -5.23
N THR A 177 -24.85 -10.75 -4.91
CA THR A 177 -25.50 -9.65 -4.17
C THR A 177 -26.22 -8.65 -5.08
N GLU A 178 -27.25 -7.99 -4.53
CA GLU A 178 -28.01 -6.92 -5.22
C GLU A 178 -27.16 -5.63 -5.34
N VAL A 179 -26.32 -5.39 -4.34
CA VAL A 179 -25.36 -4.27 -4.26
C VAL A 179 -23.95 -4.81 -4.05
N LEU A 180 -22.99 -4.33 -4.83
CA LEU A 180 -21.56 -4.61 -4.69
C LEU A 180 -20.78 -3.31 -4.46
N LEU A 181 -20.07 -3.23 -3.33
CA LEU A 181 -19.21 -2.09 -2.99
C LEU A 181 -17.73 -2.48 -3.14
N LEU A 182 -16.92 -1.60 -3.73
CA LEU A 182 -15.51 -1.83 -4.05
C LEU A 182 -14.65 -0.63 -3.60
N ASP A 183 -13.77 -0.82 -2.62
CA ASP A 183 -12.86 0.23 -2.12
C ASP A 183 -11.53 0.17 -2.88
N GLU A 184 -11.29 1.10 -3.81
CA GLU A 184 -10.09 1.17 -4.65
C GLU A 184 -9.60 -0.17 -5.25
N PRO A 185 -10.46 -0.90 -6.00
CA PRO A 185 -10.15 -2.25 -6.49
C PRO A 185 -9.02 -2.29 -7.55
N THR A 186 -8.51 -1.13 -7.98
CA THR A 186 -7.48 -0.95 -9.01
C THR A 186 -6.12 -0.51 -8.46
N THR A 187 -6.00 -0.28 -7.14
CA THR A 187 -4.74 0.17 -6.52
C THR A 187 -3.67 -0.94 -6.55
N TYR A 188 -2.41 -0.54 -6.76
CA TYR A 188 -1.25 -1.42 -7.00
C TYR A 188 -1.24 -2.23 -8.31
N LEU A 189 -2.19 -1.99 -9.22
CA LEU A 189 -2.21 -2.62 -10.56
C LEU A 189 -1.67 -1.69 -11.64
N ASP A 190 -1.11 -2.26 -12.71
CA ASP A 190 -0.85 -1.53 -13.96
C ASP A 190 -2.15 -1.29 -14.76
N VAL A 191 -2.10 -0.33 -15.68
CA VAL A 191 -3.27 0.13 -16.46
C VAL A 191 -4.01 -1.01 -17.16
N THR A 192 -3.30 -2.04 -17.66
CA THR A 192 -3.94 -3.19 -18.32
C THR A 192 -4.82 -3.95 -17.33
N HIS A 193 -4.26 -4.31 -16.17
CA HIS A 193 -5.00 -5.03 -15.12
C HIS A 193 -6.09 -4.17 -14.48
N GLN A 194 -5.92 -2.84 -14.38
CA GLN A 194 -6.97 -1.92 -13.93
C GLN A 194 -8.19 -1.94 -14.85
N LEU A 195 -7.96 -1.92 -16.18
CA LEU A 195 -9.02 -2.03 -17.18
C LEU A 195 -9.71 -3.40 -17.13
N GLU A 196 -8.95 -4.51 -17.02
CA GLU A 196 -9.55 -5.85 -16.87
C GLU A 196 -10.50 -5.93 -15.66
N VAL A 197 -10.09 -5.41 -14.51
CA VAL A 197 -10.91 -5.37 -13.28
C VAL A 197 -12.21 -4.60 -13.50
N LEU A 198 -12.13 -3.40 -14.10
CA LEU A 198 -13.32 -2.57 -14.31
C LEU A 198 -14.22 -3.09 -15.43
N ASP A 199 -13.67 -3.75 -16.45
CA ASP A 199 -14.45 -4.43 -17.50
C ASP A 199 -15.26 -5.60 -16.93
N VAL A 200 -14.67 -6.43 -16.05
CA VAL A 200 -15.39 -7.53 -15.36
C VAL A 200 -16.56 -6.99 -14.52
N VAL A 201 -16.33 -5.92 -13.75
CA VAL A 201 -17.38 -5.27 -12.94
C VAL A 201 -18.49 -4.69 -13.83
N ARG A 202 -18.13 -4.11 -15.00
CA ARG A 202 -19.08 -3.58 -15.97
C ARG A 202 -19.89 -4.66 -16.67
N GLU A 203 -19.27 -5.79 -17.00
CA GLU A 203 -19.96 -6.95 -17.55
C GLU A 203 -20.96 -7.54 -16.55
N LEU A 204 -20.56 -7.67 -15.27
CA LEU A 204 -21.45 -8.11 -14.19
C LEU A 204 -22.69 -7.20 -14.08
N ASN A 205 -22.47 -5.89 -13.94
CA ASN A 205 -23.55 -4.91 -13.83
C ASN A 205 -24.53 -5.02 -15.02
N ARG A 206 -24.01 -5.10 -16.25
CA ARG A 206 -24.84 -5.24 -17.47
C ARG A 206 -25.56 -6.57 -17.58
N ARG A 207 -24.97 -7.67 -17.12
CA ARG A 207 -25.54 -9.03 -17.22
C ARG A 207 -26.58 -9.32 -16.14
N LEU A 208 -26.34 -8.86 -14.90
CA LEU A 208 -27.13 -9.22 -13.72
C LEU A 208 -27.98 -8.08 -13.16
N GLY A 209 -27.74 -6.83 -13.57
CA GLY A 209 -28.39 -5.66 -12.99
C GLY A 209 -27.91 -5.31 -11.58
N THR A 210 -26.75 -5.83 -11.15
CA THR A 210 -26.14 -5.52 -9.85
C THR A 210 -25.85 -4.03 -9.74
N THR A 211 -26.26 -3.41 -8.64
CA THR A 211 -25.93 -2.01 -8.32
C THR A 211 -24.50 -1.95 -7.79
N VAL A 212 -23.65 -1.08 -8.32
CA VAL A 212 -22.22 -1.04 -7.96
C VAL A 212 -21.83 0.32 -7.39
N GLY A 213 -21.08 0.33 -6.29
CA GLY A 213 -20.41 1.51 -5.75
C GLY A 213 -18.90 1.30 -5.71
N ILE A 214 -18.11 2.15 -6.39
CA ILE A 214 -16.64 2.03 -6.47
C ILE A 214 -15.99 3.31 -5.95
N VAL A 215 -14.99 3.21 -5.08
CA VAL A 215 -14.07 4.32 -4.79
C VAL A 215 -12.89 4.24 -5.78
N LEU A 216 -12.60 5.32 -6.51
CA LEU A 216 -11.41 5.43 -7.37
C LEU A 216 -10.68 6.76 -7.13
N HIS A 217 -9.38 6.78 -7.41
CA HIS A 217 -8.57 8.00 -7.45
C HIS A 217 -8.29 8.52 -8.89
N ASP A 218 -8.39 7.65 -9.90
CA ASP A 218 -8.18 8.00 -11.31
C ASP A 218 -9.46 8.54 -11.96
N LEU A 219 -9.42 9.80 -12.41
CA LEU A 219 -10.55 10.48 -13.04
C LEU A 219 -10.87 9.97 -14.46
N GLY A 220 -9.88 9.48 -15.21
CA GLY A 220 -10.09 8.96 -16.57
C GLY A 220 -10.77 7.58 -16.56
N LEU A 221 -10.36 6.71 -15.63
CA LEU A 221 -11.09 5.46 -15.35
C LEU A 221 -12.50 5.74 -14.83
N ALA A 222 -12.66 6.70 -13.91
CA ALA A 222 -13.97 7.08 -13.42
C ALA A 222 -14.88 7.59 -14.56
N ALA A 223 -14.38 8.46 -15.43
CA ALA A 223 -15.09 9.00 -16.60
C ALA A 223 -15.58 7.93 -17.60
N ARG A 224 -14.84 6.83 -17.71
CA ARG A 224 -15.07 5.75 -18.69
C ARG A 224 -16.01 4.66 -18.17
N TYR A 225 -16.06 4.43 -16.86
CA TYR A 225 -16.78 3.30 -16.25
C TYR A 225 -18.00 3.69 -15.41
N ALA A 226 -18.10 4.93 -14.92
CA ALA A 226 -19.27 5.40 -14.18
C ALA A 226 -20.51 5.58 -15.08
N ASP A 227 -21.66 5.13 -14.60
CA ASP A 227 -22.98 5.66 -15.01
C ASP A 227 -23.31 6.92 -14.20
N HIS A 228 -22.92 6.93 -12.92
CA HIS A 228 -23.13 8.00 -11.96
C HIS A 228 -21.78 8.32 -11.28
N LEU A 229 -21.39 9.59 -11.24
CA LEU A 229 -20.15 10.04 -10.63
C LEU A 229 -20.46 10.94 -9.45
N VAL A 230 -19.72 10.78 -8.35
CA VAL A 230 -19.84 11.57 -7.12
C VAL A 230 -18.46 12.11 -6.76
N ALA A 231 -18.30 13.42 -6.76
CA ALA A 231 -17.10 14.10 -6.28
C ALA A 231 -17.27 14.45 -4.79
N VAL A 232 -16.33 14.02 -3.96
CA VAL A 232 -16.32 14.25 -2.50
C VAL A 232 -15.13 15.13 -2.13
N LEU A 233 -15.41 16.19 -1.38
CA LEU A 233 -14.43 17.16 -0.87
C LEU A 233 -14.71 17.38 0.62
N ASP A 234 -13.67 17.30 1.46
CA ASP A 234 -13.72 17.53 2.92
C ASP A 234 -14.91 16.88 3.67
N GLY A 235 -15.33 15.68 3.24
CA GLY A 235 -16.40 14.92 3.86
C GLY A 235 -17.81 15.22 3.37
N GLU A 236 -17.97 16.11 2.38
CA GLU A 236 -19.24 16.51 1.78
C GLU A 236 -19.27 16.16 0.27
N ILE A 237 -20.47 16.08 -0.32
CA ILE A 237 -20.61 15.93 -1.78
C ILE A 237 -20.45 17.30 -2.42
N HIS A 238 -19.42 17.44 -3.25
CA HIS A 238 -19.19 18.63 -4.07
C HIS A 238 -20.17 18.67 -5.25
N SER A 239 -20.28 17.55 -5.97
CA SER A 239 -21.15 17.41 -7.14
C SER A 239 -21.41 15.94 -7.45
N GLU A 240 -22.63 15.63 -7.93
CA GLU A 240 -23.02 14.30 -8.40
C GLU A 240 -23.83 14.41 -9.70
N GLY A 241 -23.82 13.35 -10.52
CA GLY A 241 -24.51 13.32 -11.82
C GLY A 241 -23.86 12.39 -12.84
N ALA A 242 -24.07 12.65 -14.13
CA ALA A 242 -23.35 11.92 -15.18
C ALA A 242 -21.88 12.40 -15.23
N PRO A 243 -20.92 11.56 -15.67
CA PRO A 243 -19.50 11.94 -15.68
C PRO A 243 -19.22 13.21 -16.50
N ALA A 244 -19.96 13.44 -17.59
CA ALA A 244 -19.84 14.63 -18.43
C ALA A 244 -20.26 15.94 -17.74
N ASP A 245 -21.17 15.88 -16.78
CA ASP A 245 -21.65 17.04 -16.03
C ASP A 245 -20.76 17.33 -14.81
N VAL A 246 -20.19 16.28 -14.20
CA VAL A 246 -19.37 16.37 -12.99
C VAL A 246 -17.89 16.65 -13.30
N ILE A 247 -17.30 16.01 -14.31
CA ILE A 247 -15.88 16.18 -14.66
C ILE A 247 -15.71 17.44 -15.50
N THR A 248 -15.48 18.55 -14.80
CA THR A 248 -15.26 19.87 -15.39
C THR A 248 -13.95 20.46 -14.85
N ALA A 249 -13.33 21.39 -15.59
CA ALA A 249 -12.10 22.04 -15.13
C ALA A 249 -12.23 22.73 -13.75
N PRO A 250 -13.36 23.42 -13.42
CA PRO A 250 -13.62 23.90 -12.06
C PRO A 250 -13.60 22.78 -11.02
N MET A 251 -14.34 21.68 -11.22
CA MET A 251 -14.38 20.56 -10.28
C MET A 251 -12.98 19.95 -10.06
N VAL A 252 -12.19 19.75 -11.12
CA VAL A 252 -10.82 19.23 -10.99
C VAL A 252 -9.94 20.18 -10.16
N ARG A 253 -10.07 21.50 -10.38
CA ARG A 253 -9.35 22.51 -9.60
C ARG A 253 -9.80 22.55 -8.14
N GLU A 254 -11.09 22.52 -7.88
CA GLU A 254 -11.70 22.67 -6.55
C GLU A 254 -11.52 21.41 -5.69
N VAL A 255 -11.62 20.22 -6.29
CA VAL A 255 -11.60 18.93 -5.56
C VAL A 255 -10.20 18.31 -5.49
N PHE A 256 -9.28 18.64 -6.41
CA PHE A 256 -7.93 18.04 -6.49
C PHE A 256 -6.77 19.05 -6.44
N ASP A 257 -7.03 20.36 -6.30
CA ASP A 257 -6.02 21.45 -6.38
C ASP A 257 -5.17 21.37 -7.65
N LEU A 258 -5.81 21.00 -8.77
CA LEU A 258 -5.15 20.73 -10.05
C LEU A 258 -5.73 21.57 -11.18
N ASP A 259 -4.89 22.44 -11.76
CA ASP A 259 -5.22 23.09 -13.02
C ASP A 259 -5.17 22.07 -14.17
N ALA A 260 -6.28 21.94 -14.89
CA ALA A 260 -6.43 20.97 -15.97
C ALA A 260 -7.34 21.48 -17.08
N LEU A 261 -7.06 21.02 -18.31
CA LEU A 261 -7.95 21.15 -19.45
C LEU A 261 -8.81 19.87 -19.53
N VAL A 262 -10.13 20.01 -19.58
CA VAL A 262 -11.04 18.89 -19.83
C VAL A 262 -11.50 18.91 -21.27
N VAL A 263 -11.31 17.79 -21.97
CA VAL A 263 -11.68 17.58 -23.38
C VAL A 263 -12.39 16.23 -23.55
N PRO A 264 -13.21 16.03 -24.58
CA PRO A 264 -13.73 14.70 -24.89
C PRO A 264 -12.57 13.76 -25.31
N ASP A 265 -12.54 12.56 -24.73
CA ASP A 265 -11.71 11.44 -25.16
C ASP A 265 -12.03 11.13 -26.65
N PRO A 266 -11.03 11.12 -27.56
CA PRO A 266 -11.26 10.90 -28.99
C PRO A 266 -11.72 9.47 -29.34
N VAL A 267 -11.59 8.51 -28.42
CA VAL A 267 -12.00 7.10 -28.56
C VAL A 267 -13.36 6.85 -27.92
N THR A 268 -13.59 7.37 -26.70
CA THR A 268 -14.80 7.03 -25.91
C THR A 268 -15.84 8.15 -25.83
N GLY A 269 -15.46 9.40 -26.08
CA GLY A 269 -16.29 10.59 -25.87
C GLY A 269 -16.47 10.99 -24.39
N SER A 270 -16.00 10.19 -23.44
CA SER A 270 -15.97 10.54 -22.01
C SER A 270 -15.05 11.73 -21.72
N PRO A 271 -15.24 12.47 -20.62
CA PRO A 271 -14.30 13.51 -20.20
C PRO A 271 -12.89 12.97 -19.95
N MET A 272 -11.91 13.54 -20.63
CA MET A 272 -10.48 13.30 -20.44
C MET A 272 -9.87 14.54 -19.79
N VAL A 273 -9.22 14.34 -18.64
CA VAL A 273 -8.55 15.39 -17.86
C VAL A 273 -7.08 15.45 -18.25
N LEU A 274 -6.63 16.62 -18.74
CA LEU A 274 -5.24 16.87 -19.12
C LEU A 274 -4.61 17.88 -18.12
N PRO A 275 -3.74 17.43 -17.19
CA PRO A 275 -3.07 18.30 -16.23
C PRO A 275 -2.22 19.38 -16.91
N LEU A 276 -2.28 20.60 -16.39
CA LEU A 276 -1.44 21.72 -16.81
C LEU A 276 -0.29 21.88 -15.81
N GLY A 277 0.95 21.78 -16.32
CA GLY A 277 2.15 21.91 -15.48
C GLY A 277 2.39 23.34 -14.97
N ARG A 278 3.23 23.46 -13.93
CA ARG A 278 3.64 24.78 -13.38
C ARG A 278 4.53 25.58 -14.33
N GLU A 279 5.20 24.92 -15.27
CA GLU A 279 5.82 25.61 -16.40
C GLU A 279 4.74 25.93 -17.43
N SER A 280 4.31 27.19 -17.43
CA SER A 280 3.36 27.72 -18.41
C SER A 280 3.96 27.64 -19.81
N PHE A 281 3.51 26.65 -20.59
CA PHE A 281 3.59 26.77 -22.04
C PHE A 281 2.70 27.94 -22.46
N ASP A 282 3.31 29.03 -22.95
CA ASP A 282 2.66 30.12 -23.71
C ASP A 282 2.21 29.61 -25.10
N ALA A 283 1.52 28.47 -25.13
CA ALA A 283 0.75 28.01 -26.25
C ALA A 283 -0.66 28.57 -26.10
N ASP A 284 -1.14 29.31 -27.11
CA ASP A 284 -2.52 29.80 -27.18
C ASP A 284 -3.52 28.65 -27.00
N VAL A 285 -4.00 28.41 -25.77
CA VAL A 285 -4.99 27.37 -25.46
C VAL A 285 -6.30 27.61 -26.22
N ALA A 286 -6.54 28.87 -26.62
CA ALA A 286 -7.61 29.27 -27.53
C ALA A 286 -7.52 28.63 -28.94
N ALA A 287 -6.32 28.28 -29.41
CA ALA A 287 -6.08 27.65 -30.72
C ALA A 287 -6.25 26.12 -30.70
N LEU A 288 -6.17 25.49 -29.54
CA LEU A 288 -6.34 24.03 -29.37
C LEU A 288 -7.80 23.58 -29.18
N ARG A 289 -8.76 24.52 -29.20
CA ARG A 289 -10.19 24.18 -29.19
C ARG A 289 -10.59 23.47 -30.49
N PRO A 290 -11.28 22.31 -30.44
CA PRO A 290 -11.77 21.63 -31.64
C PRO A 290 -12.65 22.55 -32.48
N ALA A 291 -12.46 22.50 -33.81
CA ALA A 291 -13.19 23.35 -34.76
C ALA A 291 -14.73 23.16 -34.75
N ALA A 292 -15.23 22.10 -34.12
CA ALA A 292 -16.65 21.76 -34.01
C ALA A 292 -17.48 22.69 -33.09
N ALA A 293 -16.84 23.58 -32.31
CA ALA A 293 -17.52 24.47 -31.36
C ALA A 293 -17.75 25.91 -31.88
N ARG A 294 -17.69 26.14 -33.20
CA ARG A 294 -17.84 27.49 -33.79
C ARG A 294 -19.22 27.83 -34.38
N ASP A 295 -20.12 26.86 -34.51
CA ASP A 295 -21.47 27.07 -35.05
C ASP A 295 -22.57 26.48 -34.15
N VAL A 296 -22.93 27.22 -33.10
CA VAL A 296 -24.27 27.14 -32.48
C VAL A 296 -24.79 28.58 -32.31
N PRO A 297 -25.79 29.03 -33.10
CA PRO A 297 -26.39 30.35 -32.91
C PRO A 297 -27.15 30.43 -31.58
N ASP A 298 -27.01 31.53 -30.82
CA ASP A 298 -27.87 31.82 -29.67
C ASP A 298 -29.33 31.95 -30.16
N PRO A 299 -30.29 31.16 -29.66
CA PRO A 299 -31.67 31.19 -30.13
C PRO A 299 -32.48 32.44 -29.68
N ARG A 300 -31.82 33.53 -29.25
CA ARG A 300 -32.47 34.72 -28.65
C ARG A 300 -32.26 36.05 -29.38
N THR A 301 -31.89 36.06 -30.66
CA THR A 301 -31.99 37.28 -31.48
C THR A 301 -32.44 36.99 -32.92
N ALA A 302 -33.69 37.36 -33.22
CA ALA A 302 -34.21 37.58 -34.57
C ALA A 302 -35.43 38.50 -34.49
N PRO A 303 -35.77 39.25 -35.55
CA PRO A 303 -34.93 39.76 -36.64
C PRO A 303 -35.11 41.29 -36.81
N ASP A 304 -34.37 41.91 -37.75
CA ASP A 304 -35.01 42.95 -38.57
C ASP A 304 -34.39 43.07 -39.97
N HIS A 305 -35.23 43.53 -40.90
CA HIS A 305 -35.07 43.70 -42.35
C HIS A 305 -33.85 44.59 -42.77
N THR A 306 -33.33 44.66 -44.01
CA THR A 306 -33.90 44.48 -45.38
C THR A 306 -32.79 44.57 -46.47
N ALA A 307 -33.02 44.01 -47.67
CA ALA A 307 -32.49 44.47 -49.00
C ALA A 307 -30.95 44.50 -49.24
N ALA A 308 -30.41 44.53 -50.48
CA ALA A 308 -30.80 44.04 -51.82
C ALA A 308 -29.59 44.21 -52.77
N GLU A 309 -29.54 43.47 -53.91
CA GLU A 309 -28.91 43.84 -55.21
C GLU A 309 -27.39 44.21 -55.25
N ASP A 310 -26.56 43.97 -56.28
CA ASP A 310 -26.55 43.34 -57.60
C ASP A 310 -25.16 43.65 -58.23
N ARG A 311 -24.82 42.97 -59.33
CA ARG A 311 -24.03 43.45 -60.49
C ARG A 311 -22.48 43.59 -60.49
N SER A 312 -21.88 42.61 -61.18
CA SER A 312 -21.03 42.75 -62.40
C SER A 312 -19.53 43.11 -62.36
N ALA A 313 -18.80 42.41 -63.24
CA ALA A 313 -17.40 42.61 -63.66
C ALA A 313 -17.27 43.73 -64.74
N PRO A 314 -16.09 44.03 -65.37
CA PRO A 314 -15.43 43.10 -66.31
C PRO A 314 -13.88 43.17 -66.42
N ALA A 315 -13.35 42.40 -67.38
CA ALA A 315 -11.94 42.11 -67.67
C ALA A 315 -11.22 43.11 -68.62
N VAL A 316 -9.89 42.93 -68.80
CA VAL A 316 -9.12 43.21 -70.04
C VAL A 316 -8.06 42.09 -70.26
N THR A 317 -7.67 41.87 -71.52
CA THR A 317 -6.96 40.69 -72.11
C THR A 317 -5.64 41.05 -72.84
N GLN A 318 -5.02 40.05 -73.51
CA GLN A 318 -3.88 40.06 -74.48
C GLN A 318 -2.46 40.01 -73.88
N GLU A 319 -1.40 39.42 -74.47
CA GLU A 319 -1.09 38.49 -75.60
C GLU A 319 0.44 38.13 -75.49
N ASP A 320 1.08 37.10 -76.07
CA ASP A 320 0.71 35.79 -76.68
C ASP A 320 2.00 34.90 -76.85
N ALA A 321 1.87 33.73 -77.50
CA ALA A 321 2.83 33.09 -78.41
C ALA A 321 4.03 32.24 -77.87
N MET A 322 3.78 30.92 -77.88
CA MET A 322 4.53 29.92 -78.69
C MET A 322 5.84 29.25 -78.17
N THR A 323 5.69 27.96 -77.80
CA THR A 323 6.53 26.74 -78.05
C THR A 323 8.07 26.86 -78.30
N THR A 324 8.96 25.99 -77.78
CA THR A 324 8.84 24.52 -77.56
C THR A 324 9.94 23.94 -76.64
N THR A 325 9.61 22.83 -75.95
CA THR A 325 10.52 21.73 -75.52
C THR A 325 11.48 21.91 -74.32
N THR A 326 11.42 20.92 -73.42
CA THR A 326 12.39 20.57 -72.34
C THR A 326 12.35 21.37 -71.04
N GLN A 327 11.63 20.87 -70.03
CA GLN A 327 12.09 20.76 -68.62
C GLN A 327 11.06 20.11 -67.66
N ALA A 328 10.43 19.01 -68.06
CA ALA A 328 9.58 18.20 -67.18
C ALA A 328 10.37 17.40 -66.10
N THR A 329 11.65 17.71 -65.89
CA THR A 329 12.59 16.96 -65.04
C THR A 329 13.37 17.81 -64.03
N ALA A 330 13.06 19.12 -63.90
CA ALA A 330 13.72 20.01 -62.92
C ALA A 330 12.96 20.16 -61.58
N ALA A 331 11.62 20.06 -61.59
CA ALA A 331 10.77 20.30 -60.40
C ALA A 331 10.72 19.12 -59.38
N ALA A 332 11.45 18.04 -59.64
CA ALA A 332 11.65 16.92 -58.71
C ALA A 332 12.94 17.06 -57.87
N ALA A 333 13.98 17.71 -58.41
CA ALA A 333 15.28 17.84 -57.74
C ALA A 333 15.28 18.86 -56.59
N HIS A 334 14.47 19.92 -56.67
CA HIS A 334 14.47 20.98 -55.64
C HIS A 334 13.69 20.59 -54.36
N ARG A 335 12.81 19.57 -54.41
CA ARG A 335 12.11 19.03 -53.23
C ARG A 335 12.90 17.96 -52.48
N ALA A 336 13.96 17.41 -53.07
CA ALA A 336 14.87 16.49 -52.39
C ALA A 336 15.99 17.22 -51.60
N ALA A 337 16.34 18.46 -51.98
CA ALA A 337 17.41 19.22 -51.35
C ALA A 337 17.01 19.92 -50.04
N THR A 338 15.78 20.45 -49.95
CA THR A 338 15.25 21.06 -48.71
C THR A 338 14.85 20.02 -47.65
N ALA A 339 14.53 18.79 -48.06
CA ALA A 339 14.36 17.66 -47.14
C ALA A 339 15.69 17.23 -46.47
N ALA A 340 16.84 17.57 -47.06
CA ALA A 340 18.17 17.18 -46.55
C ALA A 340 18.79 18.20 -45.57
N SER A 341 18.37 19.48 -45.57
CA SER A 341 18.88 20.49 -44.62
C SER A 341 17.97 20.72 -43.41
N ALA A 342 16.71 20.28 -43.44
CA ALA A 342 15.84 20.23 -42.26
C ALA A 342 16.20 19.07 -41.30
N SER A 343 17.05 18.14 -41.74
CA SER A 343 17.56 17.00 -40.96
C SER A 343 18.86 17.30 -40.17
N ALA A 344 19.26 18.57 -40.08
CA ALA A 344 20.56 19.00 -39.53
C ALA A 344 20.46 20.06 -38.39
N ALA A 345 19.25 20.48 -38.00
CA ALA A 345 19.03 21.51 -36.97
C ALA A 345 18.08 21.08 -35.84
N ALA A 346 17.78 19.78 -35.76
CA ALA A 346 17.24 19.12 -34.58
C ALA A 346 18.19 18.00 -34.15
N VAL A 347 19.46 18.37 -33.89
CA VAL A 347 20.19 17.66 -32.84
C VAL A 347 19.37 17.92 -31.59
N ALA A 348 18.55 16.94 -31.20
CA ALA A 348 18.10 16.89 -29.84
C ALA A 348 19.36 16.94 -28.99
N THR A 349 19.56 18.03 -28.25
CA THR A 349 20.13 17.89 -26.93
C THR A 349 19.18 16.97 -26.21
N THR A 350 19.43 15.66 -26.33
CA THR A 350 19.05 14.68 -25.33
C THR A 350 19.56 15.30 -24.05
N THR A 351 18.66 15.89 -23.26
CA THR A 351 18.93 16.21 -21.88
C THR A 351 19.17 14.86 -21.25
N VAL A 352 20.45 14.46 -21.23
CA VAL A 352 20.93 13.32 -20.47
C VAL A 352 20.30 13.50 -19.10
N PRO A 353 19.53 12.52 -18.58
CA PRO A 353 18.93 12.66 -17.27
C PRO A 353 20.04 13.07 -16.31
N ALA A 354 19.81 14.12 -15.53
CA ALA A 354 20.84 14.75 -14.73
C ALA A 354 21.30 13.76 -13.65
N LEU A 355 22.33 12.98 -14.00
CA LEU A 355 22.83 11.90 -13.19
C LEU A 355 23.36 12.47 -11.88
N ALA A 356 22.71 12.10 -10.78
CA ALA A 356 23.06 12.51 -9.45
C ALA A 356 23.95 11.44 -8.79
N PRO A 357 24.92 11.83 -7.95
CA PRO A 357 25.60 10.87 -7.08
C PRO A 357 24.59 10.15 -6.18
N ALA A 358 24.70 8.82 -6.07
CA ALA A 358 23.81 8.03 -5.21
C ALA A 358 23.85 8.50 -3.74
N LEU A 359 25.01 9.00 -3.29
CA LEU A 359 25.22 9.64 -1.99
C LEU A 359 24.35 10.88 -1.74
N GLU A 360 23.90 11.57 -2.78
CA GLU A 360 23.10 12.80 -2.67
C GLU A 360 21.60 12.53 -2.94
N ALA A 361 21.29 11.47 -3.70
CA ALA A 361 19.94 11.23 -4.22
C ALA A 361 19.23 9.99 -3.66
N SER A 362 19.93 9.03 -3.02
CA SER A 362 19.30 7.84 -2.42
C SER A 362 19.32 7.86 -0.89
N PRO A 363 18.20 7.60 -0.19
CA PRO A 363 18.18 7.41 1.26
C PRO A 363 18.79 6.06 1.71
N GLN A 364 19.00 5.12 0.78
CA GLN A 364 19.53 3.79 1.05
C GLN A 364 20.62 3.44 0.04
N LEU A 365 21.77 2.99 0.52
CA LEU A 365 22.90 2.60 -0.32
C LEU A 365 23.20 1.12 -0.17
N ALA A 366 23.80 0.55 -1.21
CA ALA A 366 24.41 -0.77 -1.18
C ALA A 366 25.90 -0.66 -0.82
N TYR A 367 26.30 -1.46 0.17
CA TYR A 367 27.66 -1.55 0.67
C TYR A 367 28.17 -2.97 0.42
N GLU A 368 29.32 -3.09 -0.21
CA GLU A 368 30.06 -4.35 -0.25
C GLU A 368 30.94 -4.43 0.99
N LEU A 369 30.68 -5.42 1.85
CA LEU A 369 31.31 -5.59 3.15
C LEU A 369 32.19 -6.82 3.16
N ARG A 370 33.29 -6.78 3.93
CA ARG A 370 34.14 -7.94 4.21
C ARG A 370 33.97 -8.39 5.65
N VAL A 371 33.91 -9.70 5.88
CA VAL A 371 33.94 -10.31 7.22
C VAL A 371 35.34 -10.12 7.82
N GLY A 372 35.45 -9.24 8.81
CA GLY A 372 36.70 -8.98 9.55
C GLY A 372 36.90 -9.95 10.73
N ALA A 373 35.83 -10.29 11.45
CA ALA A 373 35.84 -11.30 12.49
C ALA A 373 34.48 -12.01 12.62
N ILE A 374 34.52 -13.24 13.14
CA ILE A 374 33.35 -14.03 13.56
C ILE A 374 33.62 -14.48 14.99
N THR A 375 32.75 -14.09 15.93
CA THR A 375 32.90 -14.38 17.37
C THR A 375 31.66 -15.09 17.90
N PRO A 376 31.76 -16.32 18.43
CA PRO A 376 30.66 -16.95 19.13
C PRO A 376 30.27 -16.12 20.37
N ILE A 377 29.00 -15.71 20.44
CA ILE A 377 28.44 -15.04 21.62
C ILE A 377 27.97 -16.10 22.61
N GLY A 378 27.29 -17.12 22.09
CA GLY A 378 26.77 -18.26 22.81
C GLY A 378 26.68 -19.48 21.91
N LYS A 379 25.87 -20.45 22.30
CA LYS A 379 25.66 -21.69 21.53
C LYS A 379 24.90 -21.46 20.22
N ASN A 380 24.02 -20.47 20.18
CA ASN A 380 23.09 -20.22 19.07
C ASN A 380 23.26 -18.83 18.42
N LEU A 381 24.24 -18.03 18.84
CA LEU A 381 24.51 -16.69 18.28
C LEU A 381 25.98 -16.48 17.91
N LEU A 382 26.20 -15.92 16.72
CA LEU A 382 27.49 -15.45 16.22
C LEU A 382 27.47 -13.93 16.01
N ARG A 383 28.48 -13.21 16.51
CA ARG A 383 28.76 -11.83 16.13
C ARG A 383 29.64 -11.81 14.90
N PHE A 384 29.21 -11.10 13.86
CA PHE A 384 30.04 -10.76 12.71
C PHE A 384 30.48 -9.31 12.82
N THR A 385 31.78 -9.06 12.76
CA THR A 385 32.34 -7.73 12.54
C THR A 385 32.58 -7.57 11.05
N LEU A 386 31.86 -6.63 10.43
CA LEU A 386 31.92 -6.34 9.00
C LEU A 386 32.62 -5.00 8.77
N THR A 387 33.56 -4.97 7.81
CA THR A 387 34.38 -3.79 7.49
C THR A 387 34.27 -3.43 6.01
N SER A 388 34.29 -2.14 5.69
CA SER A 388 34.39 -1.61 4.33
C SER A 388 34.76 -0.12 4.37
N PRO A 389 35.61 0.39 3.47
CA PRO A 389 35.86 1.84 3.38
C PRO A 389 34.57 2.64 3.15
N ASP A 390 33.60 2.08 2.42
CA ASP A 390 32.33 2.72 2.09
C ASP A 390 31.42 2.96 3.31
N LEU A 391 31.64 2.26 4.43
CA LEU A 391 30.90 2.48 5.68
C LEU A 391 31.11 3.89 6.27
N VAL A 392 32.01 4.73 5.73
CA VAL A 392 32.08 6.15 6.08
C VAL A 392 30.79 6.90 5.73
N HIS A 393 30.02 6.39 4.76
CA HIS A 393 28.73 6.93 4.32
C HIS A 393 27.51 6.31 5.02
N PHE A 394 27.73 5.30 5.87
CA PHE A 394 26.69 4.54 6.54
C PHE A 394 26.20 5.16 7.86
N GLY A 395 24.88 5.06 8.09
CA GLY A 395 24.23 5.31 9.38
C GLY A 395 23.15 6.41 9.34
N ALA A 396 22.48 6.64 10.47
CA ALA A 396 21.35 7.58 10.62
C ALA A 396 21.67 8.82 11.48
N GLY A 397 22.94 9.22 11.53
CA GLY A 397 23.39 10.42 12.27
C GLY A 397 23.51 10.29 13.80
N GLY A 398 23.32 9.09 14.37
CA GLY A 398 23.38 8.84 15.81
C GLY A 398 23.84 7.43 16.19
N HIS A 399 23.56 7.02 17.43
CA HIS A 399 23.73 5.65 17.89
C HIS A 399 22.82 4.69 17.09
N PRO A 400 23.24 3.44 16.78
CA PRO A 400 22.41 2.51 16.01
C PRO A 400 21.03 2.24 16.63
N LEU A 401 20.90 2.08 17.95
CA LEU A 401 19.63 1.68 18.58
C LEU A 401 19.14 0.37 17.91
N ASP A 402 17.88 0.29 17.46
CA ASP A 402 17.34 -0.82 16.69
C ASP A 402 17.52 -0.67 15.17
N MET A 403 18.52 0.11 14.70
CA MET A 403 18.78 0.36 13.28
C MET A 403 18.90 -0.93 12.45
N ARG A 404 17.88 -1.15 11.63
CA ARG A 404 17.75 -2.26 10.70
C ARG A 404 18.54 -2.02 9.42
N ILE A 405 19.14 -3.10 8.93
CA ILE A 405 19.80 -3.23 7.63
C ILE A 405 19.26 -4.48 6.92
N LYS A 406 19.46 -4.56 5.60
CA LYS A 406 19.18 -5.77 4.83
C LYS A 406 20.50 -6.38 4.39
N LEU A 407 20.75 -7.64 4.74
CA LEU A 407 21.82 -8.43 4.14
C LEU A 407 21.27 -9.22 2.96
N ILE A 408 22.09 -9.37 1.93
CA ILE A 408 21.80 -10.21 0.76
C ILE A 408 22.62 -11.49 0.92
N ILE A 409 21.96 -12.53 1.43
CA ILE A 409 22.61 -13.84 1.64
C ILE A 409 22.76 -14.52 0.27
N PRO A 410 23.97 -14.94 -0.14
CA PRO A 410 24.18 -15.56 -1.44
C PRO A 410 23.42 -16.88 -1.59
N GLY A 411 22.94 -17.14 -2.81
CA GLY A 411 22.45 -18.44 -3.23
C GLY A 411 23.59 -19.43 -3.50
N PRO A 412 23.27 -20.63 -4.01
CA PRO A 412 24.28 -21.60 -4.45
C PRO A 412 24.95 -21.22 -5.79
N GLU A 413 24.42 -20.24 -6.52
CA GLU A 413 24.92 -19.75 -7.81
C GLU A 413 25.57 -18.36 -7.68
N GLU A 414 26.32 -17.93 -8.71
CA GLU A 414 27.05 -16.66 -8.71
C GLU A 414 26.09 -15.48 -8.91
N LEU A 415 25.97 -14.62 -7.90
CA LEU A 415 25.07 -13.46 -7.91
C LEU A 415 25.46 -12.41 -8.96
N ALA A 416 24.49 -11.93 -9.73
CA ALA A 416 24.68 -10.74 -10.54
C ALA A 416 24.64 -9.47 -9.66
N ASP A 417 25.51 -8.48 -9.93
CA ASP A 417 25.48 -7.21 -9.18
C ASP A 417 24.33 -6.31 -9.63
N HIS A 418 23.16 -6.54 -9.05
CA HIS A 418 21.99 -5.68 -9.23
C HIS A 418 22.03 -4.38 -8.43
N PHE A 419 23.07 -4.15 -7.62
CA PHE A 419 23.17 -3.01 -6.71
C PHE A 419 24.15 -1.93 -7.18
N ALA A 420 24.85 -2.15 -8.29
CA ALA A 420 25.83 -1.23 -8.87
C ALA A 420 25.33 0.24 -8.95
N ALA A 421 24.05 0.47 -9.27
CA ALA A 421 23.45 1.80 -9.39
C ALA A 421 23.21 2.53 -8.05
N VAL A 422 23.25 1.83 -6.91
CA VAL A 422 22.99 2.37 -5.57
C VAL A 422 24.19 2.22 -4.62
N ARG A 423 25.39 1.94 -5.16
CA ARG A 423 26.66 2.01 -4.41
C ARG A 423 27.07 3.49 -4.19
N PRO A 424 27.83 3.84 -3.13
CA PRO A 424 28.27 5.21 -2.87
C PRO A 424 28.89 5.97 -4.07
N GLY A 425 29.74 5.30 -4.85
CA GLY A 425 30.38 5.89 -6.03
C GLY A 425 29.52 5.93 -7.30
N ALA A 426 28.26 5.48 -7.24
CA ALA A 426 27.40 5.36 -8.41
C ALA A 426 26.76 6.69 -8.81
N LEU A 427 26.51 6.82 -10.11
CA LEU A 427 25.65 7.85 -10.69
C LEU A 427 24.30 7.22 -11.01
N LEU A 428 23.22 7.80 -10.47
CA LEU A 428 21.85 7.34 -10.70
C LEU A 428 21.02 8.42 -11.40
N ASP A 429 20.01 7.98 -12.14
CA ASP A 429 18.94 8.85 -12.63
C ASP A 429 17.80 8.86 -11.59
N PRO A 430 17.47 10.02 -10.98
CA PRO A 430 16.42 10.09 -9.97
C PRO A 430 15.04 9.64 -10.45
N ALA A 431 14.75 9.75 -11.76
CA ALA A 431 13.45 9.37 -12.32
C ALA A 431 13.25 7.85 -12.35
N THR A 432 14.27 7.09 -12.77
CA THR A 432 14.24 5.62 -12.79
C THR A 432 14.57 4.98 -11.44
N HIS A 433 15.28 5.68 -10.55
CA HIS A 433 15.59 5.19 -9.20
C HIS A 433 14.32 4.92 -8.37
N ALA A 434 13.21 5.62 -8.57
CA ALA A 434 11.95 5.32 -7.87
C ALA A 434 11.45 3.86 -8.07
N GLU A 435 11.90 3.18 -9.13
CA GLU A 435 11.48 1.82 -9.49
C GLU A 435 12.54 0.74 -9.22
N TRP A 436 13.79 1.10 -8.89
CA TRP A 436 14.91 0.13 -8.83
C TRP A 436 14.61 -1.06 -7.91
N TYR A 437 14.06 -0.77 -6.73
CA TYR A 437 13.75 -1.78 -5.72
C TYR A 437 12.59 -2.70 -6.13
N ARG A 438 11.59 -2.15 -6.85
CA ARG A 438 10.47 -2.94 -7.40
C ARG A 438 10.94 -3.84 -8.55
N THR A 439 11.85 -3.36 -9.38
CA THR A 439 12.47 -4.15 -10.44
C THR A 439 13.36 -5.25 -9.84
N TRP A 440 14.13 -4.95 -8.80
CA TRP A 440 14.95 -5.92 -8.10
C TRP A 440 14.13 -7.05 -7.46
N LEU A 441 13.01 -6.75 -6.81
CA LEU A 441 12.12 -7.77 -6.21
C LEU A 441 11.51 -8.75 -7.21
N ARG A 442 11.43 -8.40 -8.51
CA ARG A 442 10.92 -9.27 -9.59
C ARG A 442 11.95 -10.26 -10.12
N ILE A 443 13.22 -10.12 -9.75
CA ILE A 443 14.29 -11.06 -10.11
C ILE A 443 14.17 -12.28 -9.20
N ASP A 444 14.45 -13.48 -9.72
CA ASP A 444 14.35 -14.72 -8.95
C ASP A 444 15.27 -14.65 -7.71
N PRO A 445 14.80 -15.03 -6.50
CA PRO A 445 15.63 -15.11 -5.30
C PRO A 445 16.93 -15.93 -5.44
N ALA A 446 16.97 -16.90 -6.35
CA ALA A 446 18.20 -17.63 -6.70
C ALA A 446 19.24 -16.73 -7.38
N ASP A 447 18.80 -15.86 -8.30
CA ASP A 447 19.66 -14.95 -9.07
C ASP A 447 20.04 -13.68 -8.28
N ARG A 448 19.10 -13.12 -7.50
CA ARG A 448 19.29 -11.86 -6.75
C ARG A 448 19.78 -12.00 -5.32
N GLY A 449 19.75 -13.22 -4.77
CA GLY A 449 20.10 -13.53 -3.39
C GLY A 449 18.97 -13.29 -2.38
N TRP A 450 19.12 -13.90 -1.21
CA TRP A 450 18.09 -13.97 -0.19
C TRP A 450 18.19 -12.80 0.79
N MET A 451 17.27 -11.84 0.67
CA MET A 451 17.23 -10.69 1.59
C MET A 451 16.85 -11.10 3.01
N ARG A 452 17.61 -10.65 4.00
CA ARG A 452 17.34 -10.87 5.43
C ARG A 452 17.59 -9.60 6.23
N THR A 453 16.66 -9.29 7.13
CA THR A 453 16.76 -8.11 8.00
C THR A 453 17.58 -8.43 9.24
N TYR A 454 18.55 -7.56 9.55
CA TYR A 454 19.38 -7.64 10.76
C TYR A 454 19.44 -6.28 11.45
N THR A 455 19.74 -6.29 12.75
CA THR A 455 19.98 -5.06 13.53
C THR A 455 21.48 -4.82 13.66
N VAL A 456 21.92 -3.58 13.48
CA VAL A 456 23.30 -3.16 13.77
C VAL A 456 23.50 -3.13 15.28
N ARG A 457 24.33 -4.05 15.78
CA ARG A 457 24.64 -4.21 17.20
C ARG A 457 25.59 -3.12 17.71
N ALA A 458 26.54 -2.70 16.87
CA ALA A 458 27.46 -1.60 17.13
C ALA A 458 27.96 -1.00 15.79
N GLN A 459 28.34 0.28 15.80
CA GLN A 459 28.98 0.96 14.66
C GLN A 459 30.22 1.72 15.17
N ARG A 460 31.36 1.55 14.49
CA ARG A 460 32.62 2.21 14.79
C ARG A 460 33.13 2.98 13.57
N GLY A 461 33.55 4.23 13.77
CA GLY A 461 34.14 5.06 12.72
C GLY A 461 35.52 4.56 12.26
N ALA A 462 36.03 5.10 11.16
CA ALA A 462 37.40 4.85 10.70
C ALA A 462 38.42 5.24 11.78
N GLY A 463 39.49 4.46 11.91
CA GLY A 463 40.56 4.70 12.90
C GLY A 463 40.15 4.57 14.38
N HIS A 464 38.96 4.03 14.69
CA HIS A 464 38.54 3.80 16.07
C HIS A 464 39.41 2.69 16.71
N PRO A 465 39.90 2.83 17.97
CA PRO A 465 40.91 1.94 18.54
C PRO A 465 40.51 0.46 18.68
N GLY A 466 39.21 0.17 18.68
CA GLY A 466 38.66 -1.19 18.72
C GLY A 466 38.42 -1.81 17.35
N ASN A 467 38.83 -1.18 16.25
CA ASN A 467 38.69 -1.74 14.90
C ASN A 467 39.82 -2.73 14.60
N LEU A 468 39.50 -3.73 13.79
CA LEU A 468 40.43 -4.69 13.21
C LEU A 468 41.20 -4.08 12.03
N THR A 469 40.65 -3.03 11.42
CA THR A 469 41.15 -2.37 10.21
C THR A 469 41.12 -0.83 10.37
N GLU A 470 41.77 -0.11 9.45
CA GLU A 470 41.69 1.36 9.42
C GLU A 470 40.31 1.89 9.01
N HIS A 471 39.51 1.07 8.32
CA HIS A 471 38.17 1.39 7.84
C HIS A 471 37.13 1.37 8.98
N PRO A 472 35.94 1.98 8.77
CA PRO A 472 34.83 1.84 9.69
C PRO A 472 34.29 0.40 9.72
N GLU A 473 33.64 0.05 10.83
CA GLU A 473 33.13 -1.30 11.08
C GLU A 473 31.71 -1.25 11.65
N ILE A 474 30.94 -2.29 11.36
CA ILE A 474 29.69 -2.59 12.04
C ILE A 474 29.74 -3.99 12.62
N ASP A 475 29.14 -4.18 13.80
CA ASP A 475 28.85 -5.50 14.32
C ASP A 475 27.38 -5.84 14.10
N ILE A 476 27.12 -7.09 13.75
CA ILE A 476 25.78 -7.69 13.70
C ILE A 476 25.81 -9.01 14.46
N ASP A 477 24.68 -9.36 15.05
CA ASP A 477 24.50 -10.65 15.72
C ASP A 477 23.54 -11.51 14.88
N VAL A 478 23.95 -12.74 14.57
CA VAL A 478 23.19 -13.69 13.74
C VAL A 478 22.82 -14.90 14.56
N VAL A 479 21.52 -15.20 14.60
CA VAL A 479 20.96 -16.39 15.26
C VAL A 479 21.04 -17.62 14.36
N LEU A 480 21.49 -18.74 14.91
CA LEU A 480 21.66 -20.02 14.22
C LEU A 480 20.45 -20.94 14.43
N HIS A 481 19.38 -20.73 13.66
CA HIS A 481 18.31 -21.72 13.52
C HIS A 481 18.65 -22.70 12.38
N LEU A 482 19.14 -23.88 12.74
CA LEU A 482 19.54 -24.95 11.81
C LEU A 482 18.47 -26.05 11.68
N ASP A 483 17.20 -25.63 11.69
CA ASP A 483 16.06 -26.53 11.47
C ASP A 483 16.07 -27.08 10.03
N ALA A 484 15.31 -28.16 9.78
CA ALA A 484 15.25 -28.80 8.46
C ALA A 484 14.64 -27.86 7.40
N GLU A 485 15.07 -28.00 6.14
CA GLU A 485 14.61 -27.12 5.06
C GLU A 485 13.21 -27.51 4.58
N GLU A 486 12.19 -26.93 5.23
CA GLU A 486 10.76 -27.13 4.92
C GLU A 486 10.28 -26.28 3.73
N LEU A 487 10.97 -25.19 3.42
CA LEU A 487 10.67 -24.26 2.32
C LEU A 487 11.97 -23.80 1.63
N PRO A 488 11.97 -23.55 0.30
CA PRO A 488 13.13 -22.97 -0.40
C PRO A 488 13.55 -21.64 0.25
N GLY A 489 14.81 -21.54 0.64
CA GLY A 489 15.33 -20.34 1.32
C GLY A 489 15.18 -20.34 2.85
N SER A 490 14.49 -21.32 3.44
CA SER A 490 14.50 -21.49 4.89
C SER A 490 15.91 -21.85 5.37
N GLY A 491 16.36 -21.24 6.46
CA GLY A 491 17.66 -21.49 7.07
C GLY A 491 18.90 -21.00 6.27
N VAL A 492 18.77 -20.42 5.07
CA VAL A 492 19.94 -19.96 4.26
C VAL A 492 20.89 -19.06 5.03
N ALA A 493 20.35 -18.16 5.86
CA ALA A 493 21.14 -17.20 6.62
C ALA A 493 21.90 -17.86 7.78
N ALA A 494 21.29 -18.85 8.45
CA ALA A 494 21.95 -19.63 9.49
C ALA A 494 23.02 -20.59 8.90
N ARG A 495 22.77 -21.15 7.71
CA ARG A 495 23.77 -21.93 6.96
C ARG A 495 24.95 -21.07 6.51
N TRP A 496 24.68 -19.91 5.90
CA TRP A 496 25.72 -18.93 5.55
C TRP A 496 26.52 -18.51 6.79
N ALA A 497 25.87 -18.15 7.90
CA ALA A 497 26.56 -17.73 9.11
C ALA A 497 27.40 -18.85 9.75
N ARG A 498 26.98 -20.12 9.63
CA ARG A 498 27.77 -21.28 10.07
C ARG A 498 29.01 -21.52 9.20
N ASP A 499 28.90 -21.30 7.89
CA ASP A 499 29.92 -21.69 6.90
C ASP A 499 30.87 -20.55 6.50
N ALA A 500 30.48 -19.29 6.76
CA ALA A 500 31.23 -18.08 6.47
C ALA A 500 32.59 -18.00 7.18
N ARG A 501 33.52 -17.27 6.57
CA ARG A 501 34.92 -17.16 7.00
C ARG A 501 35.37 -15.71 7.03
N VAL A 502 36.38 -15.43 7.85
CA VAL A 502 37.10 -14.16 7.80
C VAL A 502 37.73 -13.98 6.41
N GLY A 503 37.43 -12.85 5.79
CA GLY A 503 37.81 -12.54 4.42
C GLY A 503 36.66 -12.66 3.40
N ASP A 504 35.57 -13.37 3.70
CA ASP A 504 34.41 -13.47 2.80
C ASP A 504 33.72 -12.11 2.62
N THR A 505 33.02 -11.93 1.50
CA THR A 505 32.27 -10.71 1.19
C THR A 505 30.75 -10.93 1.28
N ILE A 506 30.02 -9.85 1.61
CA ILE A 506 28.56 -9.83 1.63
C ILE A 506 28.03 -8.44 1.27
N SER A 507 26.93 -8.40 0.52
CA SER A 507 26.24 -7.15 0.17
C SER A 507 25.22 -6.78 1.25
N MET A 508 25.21 -5.50 1.63
CA MET A 508 24.26 -4.92 2.59
C MET A 508 23.55 -3.72 1.96
N LEU A 509 22.23 -3.62 2.11
CA LEU A 509 21.49 -2.36 1.93
C LEU A 509 21.29 -1.68 3.30
N GLY A 510 21.60 -0.40 3.39
CA GLY A 510 21.51 0.35 4.64
C GLY A 510 21.41 1.87 4.49
N PRO A 511 21.13 2.61 5.57
CA PRO A 511 20.92 4.05 5.55
C PRO A 511 22.11 4.83 4.98
N ASN A 512 21.80 5.84 4.16
CA ASN A 512 22.74 6.85 3.68
C ASN A 512 22.78 8.06 4.63
N ARG A 513 23.88 8.24 5.37
CA ARG A 513 23.98 9.28 6.39
C ARG A 513 23.95 10.73 5.87
N HIS A 514 24.10 10.93 4.56
CA HIS A 514 24.03 12.25 3.94
C HIS A 514 22.59 12.67 3.62
N VAL A 515 21.67 11.70 3.51
CA VAL A 515 20.27 11.90 3.11
C VAL A 515 19.30 11.58 4.24
N VAL A 516 19.63 10.64 5.13
CA VAL A 516 18.76 10.23 6.26
C VAL A 516 19.30 10.70 7.61
N GLY A 517 18.39 11.20 8.44
CA GLY A 517 18.64 11.61 9.83
C GLY A 517 18.09 10.60 10.85
N PRO A 518 17.90 11.02 12.12
CA PRO A 518 17.44 10.13 13.20
C PRO A 518 16.02 9.57 13.00
N ASP A 519 15.22 10.20 12.14
CA ASP A 519 13.88 9.72 11.77
C ASP A 519 13.89 8.63 10.69
N TYR A 520 15.05 8.03 10.37
CA TYR A 520 15.17 6.91 9.45
C TYR A 520 14.21 5.76 9.81
N GLY A 521 13.39 5.32 8.84
CA GLY A 521 12.40 4.24 9.00
C GLY A 521 12.97 2.83 9.15
N GLY A 522 14.26 2.71 9.49
CA GLY A 522 14.87 1.48 10.01
C GLY A 522 15.12 1.52 11.52
N ILE A 523 14.87 2.64 12.20
CA ILE A 523 14.97 2.82 13.66
C ILE A 523 13.55 3.06 14.19
N GLU A 524 13.03 2.14 15.01
CA GLU A 524 11.66 2.19 15.53
C GLU A 524 11.59 2.53 17.02
N PHE A 525 12.71 2.46 17.73
CA PHE A 525 12.79 2.83 19.13
C PHE A 525 12.64 4.35 19.32
N ARG A 526 11.39 4.81 19.42
CA ARG A 526 11.01 6.22 19.59
C ARG A 526 10.26 6.45 20.92
N PRO A 527 10.92 6.38 22.09
CA PRO A 527 10.27 6.52 23.40
C PRO A 527 9.67 7.90 23.68
N GLY A 528 10.00 8.91 22.86
CA GLY A 528 9.43 10.26 22.99
C GLY A 528 9.77 10.90 24.34
N ALA A 529 8.74 11.22 25.12
CA ALA A 529 8.88 11.80 26.46
C ALA A 529 8.92 10.75 27.59
N ALA A 530 8.80 9.46 27.28
CA ALA A 530 8.71 8.41 28.28
C ALA A 530 9.96 8.33 29.16
N ARG A 531 9.73 8.04 30.44
CA ARG A 531 10.77 7.80 31.46
C ARG A 531 10.83 6.35 31.92
N THR A 532 9.75 5.60 31.70
CA THR A 532 9.68 4.18 32.00
C THR A 532 9.46 3.39 30.72
N VAL A 533 10.34 2.42 30.45
CA VAL A 533 10.30 1.58 29.25
C VAL A 533 10.08 0.11 29.57
N LEU A 534 9.41 -0.58 28.65
CA LEU A 534 9.28 -2.04 28.64
C LEU A 534 9.82 -2.56 27.32
N LEU A 535 11.03 -3.12 27.33
CA LEU A 535 11.65 -3.78 26.18
C LEU A 535 11.37 -5.28 26.28
N ILE A 536 10.80 -5.89 25.24
CA ILE A 536 10.51 -7.33 25.24
C ILE A 536 10.99 -7.96 23.94
N GLY A 537 11.64 -9.12 24.02
CA GLY A 537 11.85 -9.91 22.83
C GLY A 537 12.58 -11.23 22.99
N ASP A 538 12.71 -11.93 21.86
CA ASP A 538 13.40 -13.22 21.77
C ASP A 538 14.88 -13.08 21.34
N GLU A 539 15.52 -14.21 21.02
CA GLU A 539 16.92 -14.25 20.61
C GLU A 539 17.25 -13.43 19.36
N THR A 540 16.28 -13.16 18.49
CA THR A 540 16.46 -12.34 17.28
C THR A 540 16.24 -10.85 17.57
N ALA A 541 15.50 -10.52 18.63
CA ALA A 541 15.35 -9.16 19.16
C ALA A 541 16.51 -8.72 20.06
N ALA A 542 17.18 -9.68 20.73
CA ALA A 542 18.26 -9.43 21.67
C ALA A 542 19.32 -8.40 21.19
N PRO A 543 19.77 -8.38 19.91
CA PRO A 543 20.78 -7.41 19.45
C PRO A 543 20.26 -5.96 19.47
N ALA A 544 19.00 -5.75 19.10
CA ALA A 544 18.32 -4.46 19.17
C ALA A 544 18.15 -4.01 20.62
N ILE A 545 17.65 -4.89 21.49
CA ILE A 545 17.44 -4.58 22.91
C ILE A 545 18.77 -4.21 23.59
N CYS A 546 19.85 -4.95 23.33
CA CYS A 546 21.18 -4.64 23.87
C CYS A 546 21.69 -3.27 23.39
N SER A 547 21.56 -2.98 22.09
CA SER A 547 21.96 -1.69 21.50
C SER A 547 21.12 -0.51 22.03
N ILE A 548 19.81 -0.68 22.23
CA ILE A 548 18.94 0.30 22.88
C ILE A 548 19.44 0.56 24.31
N LEU A 549 19.58 -0.49 25.12
CA LEU A 549 19.98 -0.41 26.54
C LEU A 549 21.31 0.34 26.74
N GLU A 550 22.30 0.13 25.87
CA GLU A 550 23.59 0.83 25.93
C GLU A 550 23.48 2.34 25.63
N ALA A 551 22.51 2.75 24.81
CA ALA A 551 22.26 4.16 24.50
C ALA A 551 21.46 4.89 25.58
N LEU A 552 20.54 4.20 26.28
CA LEU A 552 19.58 4.82 27.20
C LEU A 552 20.27 5.70 28.26
N PRO A 553 19.73 6.90 28.56
CA PRO A 553 20.22 7.76 29.62
C PRO A 553 19.83 7.25 31.01
N GLU A 554 20.58 7.65 32.04
CA GLU A 554 20.31 7.38 33.46
C GLU A 554 18.87 7.74 33.90
N SER A 555 18.30 8.75 33.25
CA SER A 555 16.93 9.23 33.49
C SER A 555 15.80 8.35 32.93
N ILE A 556 16.11 7.19 32.35
CA ILE A 556 15.11 6.19 31.92
C ILE A 556 15.27 4.94 32.80
N ALA A 557 14.16 4.36 33.22
CA ALA A 557 14.08 3.13 34.01
C ALA A 557 13.06 2.15 33.43
N GLY A 558 12.84 1.00 34.07
CA GLY A 558 11.82 0.02 33.67
C GLY A 558 12.39 -1.39 33.54
N HIS A 559 11.93 -2.15 32.55
CA HIS A 559 12.28 -3.56 32.40
C HIS A 559 12.66 -3.91 30.95
N ALA A 560 13.62 -4.82 30.80
CA ALA A 560 13.95 -5.51 29.55
C ALA A 560 13.83 -7.02 29.78
N VAL A 561 12.94 -7.70 29.05
CA VAL A 561 12.74 -9.15 29.14
C VAL A 561 13.21 -9.78 27.84
N ILE A 562 14.25 -10.63 27.90
CA ILE A 562 14.87 -11.25 26.74
C ILE A 562 14.85 -12.76 26.89
N GLU A 563 14.13 -13.48 26.02
CA GLU A 563 14.16 -14.94 25.96
C GLU A 563 15.22 -15.42 24.95
N VAL A 564 16.00 -16.44 25.33
CA VAL A 564 17.04 -17.04 24.49
C VAL A 564 17.02 -18.57 24.58
N PRO A 565 17.46 -19.32 23.55
CA PRO A 565 17.42 -20.78 23.58
C PRO A 565 18.24 -21.38 24.72
N ASP A 566 19.46 -20.90 24.94
CA ASP A 566 20.42 -21.46 25.89
C ASP A 566 20.94 -20.37 26.86
N ALA A 567 21.30 -20.74 28.09
CA ALA A 567 21.83 -19.78 29.06
C ALA A 567 23.20 -19.19 28.64
N SER A 568 23.93 -19.87 27.75
CA SER A 568 25.16 -19.36 27.13
C SER A 568 24.92 -18.25 26.10
N ASP A 569 23.70 -18.03 25.63
CA ASP A 569 23.35 -16.98 24.66
C ASP A 569 23.13 -15.59 25.32
N GLN A 570 23.18 -15.52 26.65
CA GLN A 570 22.95 -14.29 27.41
C GLN A 570 24.11 -13.31 27.26
N GLN A 571 23.83 -12.07 26.83
CA GLN A 571 24.86 -11.05 26.65
C GLN A 571 25.05 -10.22 27.93
N GLN A 572 26.29 -9.83 28.21
CA GLN A 572 26.57 -8.74 29.15
C GLN A 572 26.24 -7.41 28.48
N VAL A 573 25.31 -6.65 29.07
CA VAL A 573 24.87 -5.35 28.56
C VAL A 573 25.25 -4.26 29.56
N LEU A 574 26.04 -3.29 29.11
CA LEU A 574 26.47 -2.17 29.93
C LEU A 574 25.53 -0.98 29.74
N THR A 575 24.46 -0.93 30.53
CA THR A 575 23.56 0.22 30.56
C THR A 575 23.85 1.15 31.75
N ARG A 576 23.69 2.45 31.52
CA ARG A 576 23.63 3.49 32.57
C ARG A 576 22.19 3.76 33.04
N SER A 577 21.20 3.23 32.33
CA SER A 577 19.78 3.41 32.65
C SER A 577 19.37 2.61 33.89
N GLY A 578 18.25 2.99 34.51
CA GLY A 578 17.61 2.21 35.58
C GLY A 578 16.80 1.01 35.08
N VAL A 579 17.01 0.54 33.84
CA VAL A 579 16.26 -0.59 33.27
C VAL A 579 16.81 -1.91 33.80
N GLN A 580 15.94 -2.72 34.42
CA GLN A 580 16.26 -4.04 34.92
C GLN A 580 16.21 -5.06 33.77
N VAL A 581 17.31 -5.76 33.52
CA VAL A 581 17.43 -6.75 32.44
C VAL A 581 17.22 -8.16 32.98
N THR A 582 16.18 -8.84 32.49
CA THR A 582 15.84 -10.23 32.80
C THR A 582 16.09 -11.10 31.57
N TRP A 583 17.08 -12.00 31.67
CA TRP A 583 17.34 -13.01 30.65
C TRP A 583 16.65 -14.34 31.01
N LEU A 584 15.94 -14.93 30.05
CA LEU A 584 15.17 -16.16 30.20
C LEU A 584 15.74 -17.25 29.29
N ALA A 585 16.43 -18.23 29.87
CA ALA A 585 16.92 -19.39 29.12
C ALA A 585 15.78 -20.40 28.92
N ARG A 586 15.31 -20.54 27.67
CA ARG A 586 14.17 -21.38 27.29
C ARG A 586 14.43 -22.88 27.45
N GLY A 587 15.61 -23.35 27.07
CA GLY A 587 15.93 -24.78 27.02
C GLY A 587 14.96 -25.54 26.11
N GLU A 588 14.32 -26.57 26.64
CA GLU A 588 13.34 -27.41 25.90
C GLU A 588 11.90 -26.86 25.92
N ARG A 589 11.64 -25.72 26.56
CA ARG A 589 10.29 -25.15 26.65
C ARG A 589 9.81 -24.60 25.29
N PRO A 590 8.49 -24.53 25.07
CA PRO A 590 7.90 -23.77 23.97
C PRO A 590 8.45 -22.33 23.90
N HIS A 591 8.66 -21.85 22.68
CA HIS A 591 9.08 -20.48 22.41
C HIS A 591 8.03 -19.48 22.92
N GLY A 592 8.47 -18.41 23.59
CA GLY A 592 7.62 -17.36 24.11
C GLY A 592 6.89 -17.71 25.43
N GLU A 593 6.97 -18.95 25.93
CA GLU A 593 6.30 -19.36 27.18
C GLU A 593 6.86 -18.59 28.39
N LEU A 594 8.20 -18.58 28.54
CA LEU A 594 8.84 -17.91 29.67
C LEU A 594 8.68 -16.40 29.55
N MET A 595 8.87 -15.84 28.34
CA MET A 595 8.68 -14.42 28.08
C MET A 595 7.26 -13.96 28.42
N THR A 596 6.24 -14.71 27.98
CA THR A 596 4.83 -14.39 28.26
C THR A 596 4.51 -14.50 29.74
N ALA A 597 5.03 -15.52 30.43
CA ALA A 597 4.85 -15.68 31.87
C ALA A 597 5.51 -14.53 32.65
N GLU A 598 6.74 -14.13 32.31
CA GLU A 598 7.47 -13.07 33.00
C GLU A 598 6.87 -11.68 32.74
N VAL A 599 6.46 -11.37 31.50
CA VAL A 599 5.76 -10.09 31.23
C VAL A 599 4.44 -10.03 31.99
N ARG A 600 3.62 -11.08 31.97
CA ARG A 600 2.38 -11.15 32.77
C ARG A 600 2.68 -11.03 34.27
N ARG A 601 3.76 -11.65 34.76
CA ARG A 601 4.20 -11.54 36.16
C ARG A 601 4.57 -10.10 36.51
N LEU A 602 5.39 -9.42 35.71
CA LEU A 602 5.73 -8.02 35.91
C LEU A 602 4.47 -7.16 35.96
N MET A 603 3.60 -7.23 34.95
CA MET A 603 2.38 -6.41 34.90
C MET A 603 1.41 -6.66 36.07
N CYS A 604 1.41 -7.87 36.63
CA CYS A 604 0.61 -8.24 37.81
C CYS A 604 1.25 -7.87 39.16
N GLU A 605 2.57 -8.11 39.33
CA GLU A 605 3.26 -8.07 40.63
C GLU A 605 4.02 -6.77 40.89
N GLY A 606 4.49 -6.04 39.87
CA GLY A 606 5.26 -4.81 40.09
C GLY A 606 5.54 -3.96 38.84
N ALA A 607 5.47 -2.64 38.90
CA ALA A 607 5.46 -1.79 40.08
C ALA A 607 4.23 -0.88 40.14
N GLN A 608 3.88 -0.43 41.35
CA GLN A 608 2.86 0.61 41.56
C GLN A 608 3.20 1.88 40.77
N ALA A 609 4.49 2.24 40.66
CA ALA A 609 5.00 3.30 39.79
C ALA A 609 4.71 3.02 38.30
N PHE A 610 5.02 1.81 37.80
CA PHE A 610 4.79 1.42 36.41
C PHE A 610 3.31 1.54 36.01
N ARG A 611 2.40 1.11 36.89
CA ARG A 611 0.94 1.24 36.67
C ARG A 611 0.49 2.70 36.67
N ILE A 612 0.99 3.52 37.59
CA ILE A 612 0.71 4.97 37.64
C ILE A 612 1.21 5.68 36.37
N GLU A 613 2.42 5.38 35.90
CA GLU A 613 3.04 6.01 34.73
C GLU A 613 2.43 5.52 33.39
N ALA A 614 1.92 4.28 33.35
CA ALA A 614 1.10 3.75 32.26
C ALA A 614 -0.37 4.19 32.33
N GLY A 615 -0.76 5.05 33.27
CA GLY A 615 -2.12 5.58 33.40
C GLY A 615 -3.17 4.60 33.95
N LEU A 616 -2.74 3.46 34.49
CA LEU A 616 -3.62 2.41 35.00
C LEU A 616 -4.10 2.75 36.41
N GLY A 617 -5.42 2.88 36.57
CA GLY A 617 -6.07 3.22 37.85
C GLY A 617 -5.68 2.31 39.01
N LEU A 618 -5.53 2.91 40.20
CA LEU A 618 -5.15 2.21 41.44
C LEU A 618 -6.29 1.33 41.99
N ASP A 619 -7.54 1.70 41.70
CA ASP A 619 -8.73 0.91 42.01
C ASP A 619 -9.22 0.20 40.74
N GLY A 620 -9.64 -1.06 40.87
CA GLY A 620 -10.13 -1.91 39.77
C GLY A 620 -11.50 -1.50 39.18
N THR A 621 -11.82 -0.20 39.22
CA THR A 621 -13.07 0.43 38.78
C THR A 621 -12.78 1.66 37.91
N GLY A 622 -11.77 1.57 37.04
CA GLY A 622 -11.65 2.48 35.90
C GLY A 622 -12.86 2.35 34.97
N ASP A 623 -13.27 3.45 34.36
CA ASP A 623 -14.49 3.54 33.55
C ASP A 623 -14.55 2.44 32.48
N THR A 624 -15.54 1.55 32.60
CA THR A 624 -15.68 0.36 31.74
C THR A 624 -16.21 0.68 30.33
N SER A 625 -16.38 1.95 29.95
CA SER A 625 -17.01 2.36 28.69
C SER A 625 -16.10 2.37 27.45
N GLU A 626 -14.78 2.22 27.58
CA GLU A 626 -13.82 2.22 26.44
C GLU A 626 -13.07 0.88 26.26
N ARG A 627 -13.73 -0.26 26.50
CA ARG A 627 -13.22 -1.56 26.01
C ARG A 627 -13.44 -1.68 24.50
N ALA A 628 -12.52 -1.13 23.71
CA ALA A 628 -12.46 -1.37 22.28
C ALA A 628 -12.15 -2.86 22.01
N GLU A 629 -13.09 -3.57 21.39
CA GLU A 629 -12.82 -4.89 20.80
C GLU A 629 -11.77 -4.69 19.69
N LEU A 630 -10.57 -5.26 19.87
CA LEU A 630 -9.56 -5.24 18.80
C LEU A 630 -9.97 -6.19 17.68
N GLU A 631 -9.87 -5.73 16.43
CA GLU A 631 -9.84 -6.60 15.26
C GLU A 631 -8.70 -7.62 15.42
N ASP A 632 -8.99 -8.88 15.08
CA ASP A 632 -8.03 -9.98 15.26
C ASP A 632 -6.98 -9.92 14.15
N ILE A 633 -5.90 -9.15 14.38
CA ILE A 633 -4.80 -8.93 13.44
C ILE A 633 -4.27 -10.27 12.94
N ASP A 634 -4.53 -10.62 11.67
CA ASP A 634 -4.11 -11.90 11.11
C ASP A 634 -2.58 -12.01 11.18
N ILE A 635 -2.11 -13.14 11.73
CA ILE A 635 -0.69 -13.32 12.00
C ILE A 635 0.02 -13.48 10.66
N ASP A 636 -0.52 -14.29 9.73
CA ASP A 636 0.19 -14.80 8.56
C ASP A 636 0.18 -13.89 7.31
N SER A 637 -0.75 -12.92 7.26
CA SER A 637 -0.94 -12.05 6.09
C SER A 637 -0.69 -10.56 6.34
N SER A 638 -0.46 -10.14 7.59
CA SER A 638 -0.17 -8.74 7.93
C SER A 638 1.32 -8.51 8.23
N ILE A 639 1.83 -7.32 7.89
CA ILE A 639 3.12 -6.88 8.43
C ILE A 639 2.85 -6.55 9.91
N LEU A 640 3.31 -7.41 10.81
CA LEU A 640 3.24 -7.22 12.26
C LEU A 640 4.22 -6.11 12.69
N TRP A 641 3.95 -4.88 12.29
CA TRP A 641 4.84 -3.75 12.48
C TRP A 641 4.01 -2.48 12.66
N GLU A 642 3.87 -2.06 13.92
CA GLU A 642 3.26 -0.79 14.30
C GLU A 642 4.27 -0.04 15.15
N THR A 643 4.91 0.97 14.58
CA THR A 643 5.77 1.90 15.33
C THR A 643 4.95 3.10 15.77
N THR A 644 5.02 3.43 17.05
CA THR A 644 4.43 4.63 17.62
C THR A 644 5.52 5.51 18.24
N THR A 645 5.35 6.83 18.20
CA THR A 645 6.15 7.73 19.03
C THR A 645 5.58 7.69 20.46
N GLY A 646 6.41 7.39 21.46
CA GLY A 646 5.95 7.25 22.84
C GLY A 646 5.24 8.50 23.37
N HIS A 647 3.96 8.34 23.69
CA HIS A 647 3.11 9.39 24.26
C HIS A 647 2.91 9.18 25.77
N GLY A 648 3.27 10.17 26.59
CA GLY A 648 3.16 10.09 28.05
C GLY A 648 4.43 9.58 28.74
N ALA A 649 4.29 9.04 29.96
CA ALA A 649 5.43 8.65 30.80
C ALA A 649 5.96 7.23 30.51
N PHE A 650 5.16 6.39 29.85
CA PHE A 650 5.43 4.99 29.56
C PHE A 650 5.60 4.70 28.06
N TYR A 651 6.48 3.76 27.71
CA TYR A 651 6.66 3.24 26.35
C TYR A 651 7.10 1.77 26.34
N ALA A 652 6.41 0.92 25.58
CA ALA A 652 6.79 -0.46 25.31
C ALA A 652 7.30 -0.61 23.87
N TRP A 653 8.37 -1.39 23.72
CA TRP A 653 8.91 -1.84 22.43
C TRP A 653 9.02 -3.36 22.50
N LEU A 654 8.32 -4.05 21.61
CA LEU A 654 8.25 -5.52 21.57
C LEU A 654 8.76 -6.01 20.22
N ALA A 655 9.73 -6.91 20.19
CA ALA A 655 10.14 -7.56 18.94
C ALA A 655 10.38 -9.06 19.14
N GLY A 656 9.93 -9.92 18.24
CA GLY A 656 9.96 -11.36 18.46
C GLY A 656 9.15 -12.16 17.44
N GLU A 657 9.06 -13.47 17.66
CA GLU A 657 8.15 -14.37 16.95
C GLU A 657 6.71 -13.81 16.92
N ALA A 658 6.15 -13.81 15.72
CA ALA A 658 4.88 -13.19 15.35
C ALA A 658 3.70 -13.46 16.32
N GLY A 659 3.40 -14.72 16.60
CA GLY A 659 2.28 -15.13 17.46
C GLY A 659 2.47 -14.74 18.93
N THR A 660 3.70 -14.87 19.43
CA THR A 660 4.09 -14.49 20.79
C THR A 660 3.94 -12.99 21.00
N ILE A 661 4.47 -12.17 20.09
CA ILE A 661 4.40 -10.70 20.18
C ILE A 661 2.96 -10.20 20.05
N LYS A 662 2.14 -10.78 19.15
CA LYS A 662 0.70 -10.48 19.08
C LYS A 662 -0.01 -10.76 20.40
N THR A 663 0.31 -11.89 21.04
CA THR A 663 -0.28 -12.29 22.33
C THR A 663 0.10 -11.32 23.46
N LEU A 664 1.38 -10.92 23.52
CA LEU A 664 1.87 -9.92 24.47
C LEU A 664 1.24 -8.54 24.24
N ARG A 665 1.15 -8.09 22.99
CA ARG A 665 0.50 -6.81 22.65
C ARG A 665 -0.97 -6.80 23.06
N ARG A 666 -1.72 -7.88 22.78
CA ARG A 666 -3.12 -8.04 23.21
C ARG A 666 -3.27 -7.96 24.73
N HIS A 667 -2.34 -8.56 25.49
CA HIS A 667 -2.33 -8.43 26.94
C HIS A 667 -2.11 -6.97 27.38
N LEU A 668 -1.11 -6.27 26.85
CA LEU A 668 -0.82 -4.87 27.19
C LEU A 668 -1.99 -3.92 26.84
N VAL A 669 -2.53 -4.01 25.62
CA VAL A 669 -3.53 -3.06 25.11
C VAL A 669 -4.95 -3.44 25.53
N SER A 670 -5.38 -4.69 25.32
CA SER A 670 -6.78 -5.11 25.55
C SER A 670 -7.07 -5.59 26.97
N GLU A 671 -6.16 -6.36 27.57
CA GLU A 671 -6.39 -6.90 28.93
C GLU A 671 -6.07 -5.86 30.01
N LEU A 672 -4.99 -5.09 29.83
CA LEU A 672 -4.55 -4.08 30.79
C LEU A 672 -4.99 -2.65 30.48
N GLY A 673 -5.33 -2.31 29.23
CA GLY A 673 -5.82 -0.98 28.85
C GLY A 673 -4.74 0.08 28.61
N ILE A 674 -3.51 -0.32 28.29
CA ILE A 674 -2.44 0.61 27.90
C ILE A 674 -2.77 1.23 26.53
N ASP A 675 -2.59 2.54 26.36
CA ASP A 675 -2.82 3.20 25.06
C ASP A 675 -1.91 2.56 24.00
N ARG A 676 -2.51 2.11 22.88
CA ARG A 676 -1.77 1.56 21.73
C ARG A 676 -0.62 2.46 21.26
N ARG A 677 -0.73 3.78 21.42
CA ARG A 677 0.31 4.76 21.09
C ARG A 677 1.55 4.68 22.00
N GLN A 678 1.48 3.94 23.09
CA GLN A 678 2.59 3.63 23.99
C GLN A 678 3.22 2.27 23.67
N VAL A 679 2.74 1.52 22.67
CA VAL A 679 3.16 0.12 22.43
C VAL A 679 3.56 -0.06 20.97
N SER A 680 4.86 0.11 20.69
CA SER A 680 5.46 -0.27 19.41
C SER A 680 5.73 -1.78 19.39
N PHE A 681 5.45 -2.46 18.28
CA PHE A 681 5.74 -3.89 18.16
C PHE A 681 6.16 -4.35 16.76
N MET A 682 6.93 -5.44 16.73
CA MET A 682 7.58 -6.00 15.55
C MET A 682 7.53 -7.54 15.61
N GLY A 683 6.72 -8.18 14.77
CA GLY A 683 6.64 -9.63 14.64
C GLY A 683 7.44 -10.14 13.44
N TYR A 684 8.16 -11.25 13.58
CA TYR A 684 8.85 -11.90 12.47
C TYR A 684 8.65 -13.42 12.40
N TRP A 685 8.86 -13.93 11.19
CA TRP A 685 8.66 -15.31 10.80
C TRP A 685 9.86 -16.18 11.16
N ARG A 686 9.73 -16.98 12.23
CA ARG A 686 10.82 -17.86 12.68
C ARG A 686 11.26 -18.88 11.63
N GLN A 687 10.36 -19.32 10.74
CA GLN A 687 10.69 -20.19 9.59
C GLN A 687 11.27 -19.46 8.36
N GLY A 688 11.52 -18.14 8.45
CA GLY A 688 12.32 -17.43 7.46
C GLY A 688 11.68 -17.29 6.07
N ARG A 689 10.37 -16.99 5.98
CA ARG A 689 9.75 -16.49 4.74
C ARG A 689 10.62 -15.32 4.20
N PRO A 690 11.05 -15.34 2.93
CA PRO A 690 11.82 -14.24 2.35
C PRO A 690 10.97 -12.97 2.25
N GLU A 691 11.63 -11.80 2.24
CA GLU A 691 11.00 -10.58 1.76
C GLU A 691 11.00 -10.60 0.21
N GLY A 692 9.87 -11.00 -0.36
CA GLY A 692 9.64 -11.15 -1.81
C GLY A 692 8.43 -12.01 -2.11
#